data_AF-A0A2N6UH94-F1
#
_entry.id   AF-A0A2N6UH94-F1
#
_cell.length_a   1.000
_cell.length_b   1.000
_cell.length_c   1.000
_cell.angle_alpha   90.00
_cell.angle_beta   90.00
_cell.angle_gamma   90.00
#
_symmetry.space_group_name_H-M   'P 1'
#
loop_
_entity.id
_entity.type
_entity.pdbx_description
1 polymer ?
#
loop_
_entity_poly.entity_id
_entity_poly.type
_entity_poly.pdbx_seq_one_letter_code
_entity_poly.pdbx_strand_id
1 'polypeptide(L)'
;MKDELKKSFKSFGKLVLSLFTFGANANNESEEDKIKDRAQDLLDEQSGENLEDLRLNENESLKEDAITSPGKMAVKNYFRNPLGLIGLVLLLGIILVVFIGSAIIPFNPYQAEGNLINVSPGSGYMKYPSQMEKEGVEKISVGNTFGVGLTKEKNYYFWGKNNEDDVMKIPDDIKEELDGKKIKDVAAGDRHIIVATEDNDLYGWGNDSFQQAELPPMQESQIKAEGIKKLGGGVQYSVVLTEKNNIYVWGSTMNSRLDLIPKEVQGKVVDFDTSGSNILAVLKDGSTKLLGVRGAEVDVGAPDEIKNNKVKIKKVALTSNSAAALDENGKLYVWGPSRDNLSGKNVPKFEGKVKDIVGGTNHFTALDENGKLYSWGNNNYGEASCPSGKYEQIFSGYFNNYAVSKDNKIDTWGLKGFRFGSDDQGRDIFTRLIHGGKMTIVISFVSVLIQVVLGVIIGMVSGYAGGRVDNVLMRITEIVQSFPFYPLIITLSALLPVNTSQNTRLMMIMVLLGVIGWTGIARLVRGQILAERERDYVIAARALGVTNSSILVRHILPNILSIIIVNATLGFAGNLLTEAGLSFLGFGVQEPMPSWGNMMTSAQSSDVINIYWWRWVIPALAVFLAAFSVNLIGDALRDAIDPRSNER
;
A
#
# COMPACT_ATOMS: atom_id res chain seq x y z
N MET A 1 -16.29 34.64 -6.51
CA MET A 1 -16.26 33.39 -5.72
C MET A 1 -16.60 32.12 -6.52
N LYS A 2 -17.81 31.92 -7.08
CA LYS A 2 -18.12 30.71 -7.90
C LYS A 2 -17.27 30.58 -9.17
N ASP A 3 -17.03 31.68 -9.89
CA ASP A 3 -16.25 31.65 -11.14
C ASP A 3 -14.74 31.56 -10.94
N GLU A 4 -14.23 32.10 -9.83
CA GLU A 4 -12.81 31.94 -9.44
C GLU A 4 -12.50 30.52 -8.96
N LEU A 5 -13.42 29.92 -8.19
CA LEU A 5 -13.37 28.49 -7.86
C LEU A 5 -13.35 27.64 -9.13
N LYS A 6 -14.20 27.96 -10.12
CA LYS A 6 -14.27 27.22 -11.39
C LYS A 6 -13.00 27.37 -12.22
N LYS A 7 -12.37 28.56 -12.24
CA LYS A 7 -11.06 28.80 -12.88
C LYS A 7 -9.93 28.05 -12.16
N SER A 8 -9.94 28.03 -10.82
CA SER A 8 -8.95 27.31 -10.01
C SER A 8 -9.05 25.78 -10.19
N PHE A 9 -10.26 25.22 -10.18
CA PHE A 9 -10.49 23.79 -10.48
C PHE A 9 -10.07 23.41 -11.91
N LYS A 10 -10.27 24.31 -12.89
CA LYS A 10 -9.83 24.09 -14.28
C LYS A 10 -8.31 24.17 -14.43
N SER A 11 -7.65 25.05 -13.68
CA SER A 11 -6.19 25.16 -13.61
C SER A 11 -5.57 23.93 -12.94
N PHE A 12 -6.15 23.49 -11.82
CA PHE A 12 -5.75 22.26 -11.13
C PHE A 12 -5.96 21.01 -12.00
N GLY A 13 -7.08 20.93 -12.71
CA GLY A 13 -7.32 19.85 -13.68
C GLY A 13 -6.28 19.81 -14.79
N LYS A 14 -5.83 20.96 -15.31
CA LYS A 14 -4.75 21.04 -16.30
C LYS A 14 -3.38 20.67 -15.74
N LEU A 15 -3.08 21.08 -14.50
CA LEU A 15 -1.80 20.79 -13.84
C LEU A 15 -1.68 19.32 -13.45
N VAL A 16 -2.77 18.71 -12.99
CA VAL A 16 -2.86 17.25 -12.78
C VAL A 16 -2.68 16.53 -14.12
N LEU A 17 -3.35 16.97 -15.19
CA LEU A 17 -3.23 16.35 -16.51
C LEU A 17 -1.80 16.49 -17.09
N SER A 18 -1.12 17.63 -16.86
CA SER A 18 0.26 17.84 -17.31
C SER A 18 1.29 17.01 -16.52
N LEU A 19 1.02 16.72 -15.24
CA LEU A 19 1.85 15.82 -14.44
C LEU A 19 1.76 14.35 -14.91
N PHE A 20 0.70 13.98 -15.64
CA PHE A 20 0.51 12.64 -16.22
C PHE A 20 0.84 12.55 -17.72
N THR A 21 1.19 13.66 -18.37
CA THR A 21 1.52 13.72 -19.81
C THR A 21 2.89 14.34 -20.03
N PHE A 22 3.94 13.66 -19.58
CA PHE A 22 5.31 13.97 -20.02
C PHE A 22 5.65 13.11 -21.24
N GLY A 23 5.45 13.68 -22.42
CA GLY A 23 5.82 13.06 -23.70
C GLY A 23 5.13 13.72 -24.88
N ALA A 24 5.74 14.78 -25.42
CA ALA A 24 5.81 15.16 -26.85
C ALA A 24 5.75 16.69 -27.10
N ASN A 25 6.83 17.16 -27.73
CA ASN A 25 6.97 18.32 -28.63
C ASN A 25 6.83 19.75 -28.08
N ALA A 26 8.00 20.36 -27.90
CA ALA A 26 8.23 21.78 -28.06
C ALA A 26 8.28 22.14 -29.56
N ASN A 27 7.66 23.26 -29.95
CA ASN A 27 8.08 24.09 -31.08
C ASN A 27 7.62 25.53 -30.84
N ASN A 28 8.61 26.44 -30.84
CA ASN A 28 8.48 27.89 -30.81
C ASN A 28 8.16 28.40 -32.22
N GLU A 29 7.19 29.32 -32.32
CA GLU A 29 7.07 30.42 -33.31
C GLU A 29 5.63 30.96 -33.24
N SER A 30 5.30 31.80 -32.25
CA SER A 30 4.12 32.71 -32.28
C SER A 30 4.06 33.72 -31.12
N GLU A 31 5.05 33.80 -30.23
CA GLU A 31 4.98 34.68 -29.05
C GLU A 31 5.40 36.13 -29.32
N GLU A 32 6.25 36.41 -30.31
CA GLU A 32 6.75 37.78 -30.55
C GLU A 32 5.68 38.73 -31.11
N ASP A 33 4.77 38.26 -31.96
CA ASP A 33 3.70 39.11 -32.52
C ASP A 33 2.55 39.34 -31.52
N LYS A 34 2.32 38.39 -30.59
CA LYS A 34 1.32 38.55 -29.52
C LYS A 34 1.75 39.53 -28.42
N ILE A 35 3.06 39.78 -28.29
CA ILE A 35 3.60 40.73 -27.31
C ILE A 35 3.46 42.17 -27.83
N LYS A 36 3.54 42.39 -29.15
CA LYS A 36 3.40 43.73 -29.74
C LYS A 36 1.96 44.23 -29.76
N ASP A 37 0.99 43.39 -30.14
CA ASP A 37 -0.44 43.77 -30.09
C ASP A 37 -0.91 44.03 -28.66
N ARG A 38 -0.43 43.24 -27.69
CA ARG A 38 -0.78 43.42 -26.28
C ARG A 38 -0.12 44.64 -25.64
N ALA A 39 1.04 45.07 -26.14
CA ALA A 39 1.68 46.30 -25.70
C ALA A 39 0.95 47.54 -26.24
N GLN A 40 0.38 47.46 -27.44
CA GLN A 40 -0.42 48.54 -28.03
C GLN A 40 -1.78 48.69 -27.33
N ASP A 41 -2.46 47.57 -27.03
CA ASP A 41 -3.71 47.56 -26.25
C ASP A 41 -3.52 48.12 -24.82
N LEU A 42 -2.38 47.83 -24.18
CA LEU A 42 -2.05 48.33 -22.84
C LEU A 42 -1.68 49.83 -22.83
N LEU A 43 -1.18 50.36 -23.95
CA LEU A 43 -0.89 51.79 -24.11
C LEU A 43 -2.17 52.60 -24.38
N ASP A 44 -3.14 52.00 -25.08
CA ASP A 44 -4.44 52.64 -25.33
C ASP A 44 -5.35 52.58 -24.08
N GLU A 45 -5.32 51.50 -23.27
CA GLU A 45 -6.03 51.43 -21.98
C GLU A 45 -5.53 52.44 -20.94
N GLN A 46 -4.22 52.76 -20.92
CA GLN A 46 -3.65 53.74 -19.97
C GLN A 46 -3.93 55.21 -20.35
N SER A 47 -4.41 55.49 -21.56
CA SER A 47 -4.66 56.85 -22.03
C SER A 47 -6.08 57.38 -21.72
N GLY A 48 -6.97 56.50 -21.25
CA GLY A 48 -8.39 56.80 -21.03
C GLY A 48 -8.89 56.77 -19.58
N GLU A 49 -8.09 56.30 -18.61
CA GLU A 49 -8.51 56.26 -17.21
C GLU A 49 -8.18 57.57 -16.48
N ASN A 50 -9.24 58.27 -16.07
CA ASN A 50 -9.17 59.54 -15.37
C ASN A 50 -8.44 59.33 -14.03
N LEU A 51 -7.35 60.06 -13.77
CA LEU A 51 -6.55 59.95 -12.54
C LEU A 51 -7.37 60.16 -11.25
N GLU A 52 -8.53 60.83 -11.35
CA GLU A 52 -9.49 60.95 -10.25
C GLU A 52 -10.21 59.63 -9.95
N ASP A 53 -10.60 58.84 -10.97
CA ASP A 53 -11.31 57.57 -10.77
C ASP A 53 -10.39 56.49 -10.16
N LEU A 54 -9.11 56.47 -10.56
CA LEU A 54 -8.09 55.63 -9.92
C LEU A 54 -7.89 56.01 -8.45
N ARG A 55 -7.80 57.31 -8.15
CA ARG A 55 -7.69 57.81 -6.77
C ARG A 55 -8.96 57.59 -5.96
N LEU A 56 -10.14 57.62 -6.58
CA LEU A 56 -11.42 57.36 -5.93
C LEU A 56 -11.57 55.86 -5.60
N ASN A 57 -11.22 54.96 -6.52
CA ASN A 57 -11.19 53.52 -6.29
C ASN A 57 -10.14 53.12 -5.25
N GLU A 58 -8.96 53.73 -5.29
CA GLU A 58 -7.92 53.53 -4.28
C GLU A 58 -8.39 54.04 -2.90
N ASN A 59 -8.98 55.23 -2.82
CA ASN A 59 -9.57 55.74 -1.57
C ASN A 59 -10.77 54.92 -1.07
N GLU A 60 -11.59 54.34 -1.96
CA GLU A 60 -12.66 53.42 -1.57
C GLU A 60 -12.11 52.09 -1.03
N SER A 61 -11.09 51.52 -1.68
CA SER A 61 -10.39 50.33 -1.18
C SER A 61 -9.73 50.57 0.18
N LEU A 62 -9.10 51.74 0.37
CA LEU A 62 -8.48 52.16 1.63
C LEU A 62 -9.53 52.42 2.73
N LYS A 63 -10.72 52.94 2.37
CA LYS A 63 -11.85 53.08 3.29
C LYS A 63 -12.46 51.72 3.64
N GLU A 64 -12.60 50.81 2.69
CA GLU A 64 -13.11 49.45 2.94
C GLU A 64 -12.15 48.66 3.83
N ASP A 65 -10.84 48.75 3.57
CA ASP A 65 -9.80 48.12 4.39
C ASP A 65 -9.68 48.77 5.79
N ALA A 66 -9.97 50.06 5.94
CA ALA A 66 -10.06 50.74 7.24
C ALA A 66 -11.31 50.38 8.08
N ILE A 67 -12.38 49.91 7.44
CA ILE A 67 -13.65 49.54 8.10
C ILE A 67 -13.69 48.03 8.44
N THR A 68 -12.81 47.21 7.86
CA THR A 68 -12.75 45.77 8.13
C THR A 68 -11.86 45.42 9.33
N SER A 69 -12.26 44.43 10.13
CA SER A 69 -11.45 44.02 11.28
C SER A 69 -10.13 43.37 10.82
N PRO A 70 -9.02 43.53 11.59
CA PRO A 70 -7.71 42.97 11.22
C PRO A 70 -7.73 41.48 10.87
N GLY A 71 -8.53 40.68 11.60
CA GLY A 71 -8.71 39.26 11.29
C GLY A 71 -9.43 39.00 9.95
N LYS A 72 -10.41 39.83 9.57
CA LYS A 72 -11.09 39.72 8.27
C LYS A 72 -10.15 40.09 7.12
N MET A 73 -9.33 41.13 7.30
CA MET A 73 -8.28 41.48 6.33
C MET A 73 -7.25 40.36 6.17
N ALA A 74 -6.77 39.76 7.26
CA ALA A 74 -5.84 38.64 7.18
C ALA A 74 -6.44 37.43 6.42
N VAL A 75 -7.72 37.12 6.63
CA VAL A 75 -8.40 36.07 5.86
C VAL A 75 -8.48 36.44 4.38
N LYS A 76 -8.89 37.68 4.05
CA LYS A 76 -8.95 38.18 2.66
C LYS A 76 -7.59 38.10 1.97
N ASN A 77 -6.53 38.50 2.66
CA ASN A 77 -5.15 38.48 2.15
C ASN A 77 -4.64 37.04 1.96
N TYR A 78 -4.94 36.13 2.88
CA TYR A 78 -4.57 34.72 2.74
C TYR A 78 -5.14 34.10 1.47
N PHE A 79 -6.42 34.32 1.19
CA PHE A 79 -7.07 33.78 -0.01
C PHE A 79 -6.62 34.46 -1.33
N ARG A 80 -5.87 35.57 -1.25
CA ARG A 80 -5.19 36.17 -2.41
C ARG A 80 -3.81 35.57 -2.65
N ASN A 81 -3.21 34.86 -1.67
CA ASN A 81 -1.91 34.24 -1.81
C ASN A 81 -2.04 32.87 -2.54
N PRO A 82 -1.51 32.73 -3.77
CA PRO A 82 -1.65 31.50 -4.55
C PRO A 82 -0.90 30.31 -3.91
N LEU A 83 0.23 30.55 -3.25
CA LEU A 83 1.01 29.50 -2.60
C LEU A 83 0.28 28.93 -1.39
N GLY A 84 -0.32 29.80 -0.57
CA GLY A 84 -1.15 29.38 0.57
C GLY A 84 -2.37 28.56 0.15
N LEU A 85 -3.02 28.95 -0.96
CA LEU A 85 -4.12 28.19 -1.54
C LEU A 85 -3.69 26.81 -2.02
N ILE A 86 -2.56 26.71 -2.72
CA ILE A 86 -2.01 25.43 -3.18
C ILE A 86 -1.72 24.51 -1.98
N GLY A 87 -1.03 25.02 -0.96
CA GLY A 87 -0.74 24.27 0.26
C GLY A 87 -2.02 23.79 0.97
N LEU A 88 -3.03 24.65 1.07
CA LEU A 88 -4.32 24.30 1.68
C LEU A 88 -5.04 23.18 0.92
N VAL A 89 -5.14 23.29 -0.41
CA VAL A 89 -5.80 22.29 -1.25
C VAL A 89 -5.06 20.96 -1.19
N LEU A 90 -3.72 20.97 -1.24
CA LEU A 90 -2.91 19.76 -1.13
C LEU A 90 -3.08 19.08 0.22
N LEU A 91 -2.99 19.83 1.33
CA LEU A 91 -3.14 19.27 2.68
C LEU A 91 -4.55 18.70 2.89
N LEU A 92 -5.59 19.41 2.47
CA LEU A 92 -6.97 18.92 2.57
C LEU A 92 -7.18 17.67 1.71
N GLY A 93 -6.59 17.62 0.52
CA GLY A 93 -6.60 16.44 -0.33
C GLY A 93 -5.94 15.24 0.34
N ILE A 94 -4.77 15.43 0.95
CA ILE A 94 -4.05 14.39 1.69
C ILE A 94 -4.88 13.89 2.88
N ILE A 95 -5.41 14.80 3.71
CA ILE A 95 -6.26 14.43 4.86
C ILE A 95 -7.49 13.65 4.38
N LEU A 96 -8.16 14.12 3.33
CA LEU A 96 -9.34 13.45 2.79
C LEU A 96 -9.00 12.04 2.31
N VAL A 97 -7.95 11.88 1.50
CA VAL A 97 -7.51 10.58 0.98
C VAL A 97 -7.16 9.62 2.11
N VAL A 98 -6.42 10.08 3.11
CA VAL A 98 -5.97 9.27 4.22
C VAL A 98 -7.11 8.87 5.15
N PHE A 99 -7.96 9.81 5.57
CA PHE A 99 -9.02 9.53 6.53
C PHE A 99 -10.17 8.75 5.88
N ILE A 100 -10.63 9.16 4.69
CA ILE A 100 -11.68 8.42 3.97
C ILE A 100 -11.14 7.09 3.48
N GLY A 101 -9.94 7.06 2.92
CA GLY A 101 -9.30 5.82 2.46
C GLY A 101 -9.15 4.80 3.58
N SER A 102 -8.69 5.22 4.76
CA SER A 102 -8.55 4.33 5.93
C SER A 102 -9.89 3.79 6.46
N ALA A 103 -11.00 4.47 6.17
CA ALA A 103 -12.34 4.03 6.59
C ALA A 103 -12.94 3.00 5.62
N ILE A 104 -12.56 3.07 4.34
CA ILE A 104 -13.08 2.18 3.28
C ILE A 104 -12.20 0.95 3.08
N ILE A 105 -10.88 1.12 3.20
CA ILE A 105 -9.91 0.05 2.93
C ILE A 105 -9.67 -0.74 4.22
N PRO A 106 -10.10 -2.02 4.29
CA PRO A 106 -9.83 -2.86 5.45
C PRO A 106 -8.33 -3.03 5.64
N PHE A 107 -7.91 -3.11 6.90
CA PHE A 107 -6.50 -3.23 7.24
C PHE A 107 -6.32 -4.23 8.36
N ASN A 108 -5.48 -5.23 8.10
CA ASN A 108 -4.99 -6.15 9.09
C ASN A 108 -3.49 -5.87 9.30
N PRO A 109 -3.07 -5.34 10.45
CA PRO A 109 -1.66 -5.03 10.71
C PRO A 109 -0.78 -6.28 10.73
N TYR A 110 -1.35 -7.45 11.06
CA TYR A 110 -0.62 -8.72 11.16
C TYR A 110 -0.60 -9.51 9.85
N GLN A 111 -1.14 -8.98 8.76
CA GLN A 111 -1.06 -9.64 7.47
C GLN A 111 0.41 -9.73 7.04
N ALA A 112 0.82 -10.89 6.56
CA ALA A 112 2.10 -11.13 5.90
C ALA A 112 1.90 -12.21 4.83
N GLU A 113 2.57 -12.08 3.69
CA GLU A 113 2.50 -13.03 2.60
C GLU A 113 3.91 -13.25 2.01
N GLY A 114 4.55 -14.34 2.43
CA GLY A 114 5.94 -14.66 2.07
C GLY A 114 6.16 -14.84 0.57
N ASN A 115 5.13 -15.23 -0.19
CA ASN A 115 5.24 -15.40 -1.64
C ASN A 115 5.09 -14.10 -2.44
N LEU A 116 4.76 -13.00 -1.76
CA LEU A 116 4.55 -11.69 -2.36
C LEU A 116 5.52 -10.65 -1.79
N ILE A 117 6.66 -11.06 -1.24
CA ILE A 117 7.67 -10.12 -0.72
C ILE A 117 8.29 -9.31 -1.85
N ASN A 118 8.51 -8.03 -1.59
CA ASN A 118 9.21 -7.10 -2.48
C ASN A 118 8.73 -7.13 -3.95
N VAL A 119 7.43 -7.25 -4.16
CA VAL A 119 6.83 -7.20 -5.49
C VAL A 119 6.74 -5.76 -5.94
N SER A 120 7.22 -5.48 -7.15
CA SER A 120 7.24 -4.13 -7.72
C SER A 120 5.82 -3.56 -7.96
N PRO A 121 5.66 -2.22 -8.00
CA PRO A 121 4.40 -1.59 -8.37
C PRO A 121 3.87 -2.08 -9.71
N GLY A 122 2.61 -2.51 -9.74
CA GLY A 122 2.02 -3.08 -10.93
C GLY A 122 0.58 -3.54 -10.77
N SER A 123 -0.03 -3.86 -11.90
CA SER A 123 -1.34 -4.49 -11.98
C SER A 123 -1.37 -5.45 -13.16
N GLY A 124 -2.48 -6.18 -13.32
CA GLY A 124 -2.69 -7.04 -14.47
C GLY A 124 -2.18 -8.47 -14.30
N TYR A 125 -2.07 -8.96 -13.06
CA TYR A 125 -1.63 -10.34 -12.77
C TYR A 125 -2.58 -11.39 -13.36
N MET A 126 -3.82 -11.01 -13.65
CA MET A 126 -4.84 -11.84 -14.29
C MET A 126 -5.14 -11.43 -15.74
N LYS A 127 -4.36 -10.50 -16.33
CA LYS A 127 -4.63 -9.98 -17.68
C LYS A 127 -4.06 -10.92 -18.75
N TYR A 128 -4.80 -11.98 -19.06
CA TYR A 128 -4.41 -12.98 -20.06
C TYR A 128 -4.60 -12.51 -21.52
N PRO A 129 -3.95 -13.13 -22.51
CA PRO A 129 -4.15 -12.82 -23.93
C PRO A 129 -5.49 -13.36 -24.47
N SER A 130 -6.28 -12.50 -25.12
CA SER A 130 -7.60 -12.87 -25.71
C SER A 130 -7.56 -14.02 -26.72
N GLN A 131 -6.39 -14.30 -27.30
CA GLN A 131 -6.17 -15.40 -28.23
C GLN A 131 -6.47 -16.78 -27.58
N MET A 132 -6.26 -16.90 -26.26
CA MET A 132 -6.59 -18.13 -25.52
C MET A 132 -8.07 -18.50 -25.56
N GLU A 133 -8.97 -17.52 -25.62
CA GLU A 133 -10.41 -17.78 -25.74
C GLU A 133 -10.76 -18.32 -27.13
N LYS A 134 -10.05 -17.87 -28.18
CA LYS A 134 -10.29 -18.30 -29.57
C LYS A 134 -9.80 -19.73 -29.81
N GLU A 135 -8.60 -20.04 -29.33
CA GLU A 135 -7.98 -21.37 -29.48
C GLU A 135 -8.55 -22.39 -28.49
N GLY A 136 -9.26 -21.91 -27.46
CA GLY A 136 -9.82 -22.71 -26.38
C GLY A 136 -8.77 -23.10 -25.33
N VAL A 137 -9.11 -22.93 -24.05
CA VAL A 137 -8.20 -23.22 -22.95
C VAL A 137 -8.14 -24.73 -22.69
N GLU A 138 -6.91 -25.26 -22.60
CA GLU A 138 -6.62 -26.62 -22.16
C GLU A 138 -6.12 -26.63 -20.70
N LYS A 139 -5.20 -25.72 -20.34
CA LYS A 139 -4.70 -25.58 -18.96
C LYS A 139 -4.35 -24.14 -18.65
N ILE A 140 -4.57 -23.72 -17.41
CA ILE A 140 -3.97 -22.53 -16.82
C ILE A 140 -3.24 -22.96 -15.55
N SER A 141 -1.97 -22.57 -15.44
CA SER A 141 -1.17 -22.71 -14.24
C SER A 141 -0.75 -21.32 -13.76
N VAL A 142 -0.85 -21.07 -12.47
CA VAL A 142 -0.76 -19.72 -11.89
C VAL A 142 0.47 -19.65 -11.00
N GLY A 143 1.29 -18.62 -11.19
CA GLY A 143 2.40 -18.26 -10.30
C GLY A 143 2.00 -17.16 -9.30
N ASN A 144 2.97 -16.62 -8.55
CA ASN A 144 2.65 -15.63 -7.51
C ASN A 144 2.11 -14.28 -8.06
N THR A 145 2.62 -13.86 -9.21
CA THR A 145 2.38 -12.55 -9.85
C THR A 145 2.14 -12.66 -11.37
N PHE A 146 2.07 -13.88 -11.87
CA PHE A 146 1.94 -14.22 -13.29
C PHE A 146 1.12 -15.50 -13.47
N GLY A 147 0.82 -15.84 -14.72
CA GLY A 147 0.21 -17.11 -15.11
C GLY A 147 0.74 -17.58 -16.45
N VAL A 148 0.67 -18.89 -16.67
CA VAL A 148 0.96 -19.56 -17.93
C VAL A 148 -0.25 -20.38 -18.36
N GLY A 149 -0.57 -20.33 -19.64
CA GLY A 149 -1.73 -20.99 -20.23
C GLY A 149 -1.32 -21.82 -21.43
N LEU A 150 -1.99 -22.95 -21.59
CA LEU A 150 -1.92 -23.84 -22.75
C LEU A 150 -3.28 -23.88 -23.42
N THR A 151 -3.30 -23.70 -24.74
CA THR A 151 -4.52 -23.79 -25.54
C THR A 151 -4.66 -25.17 -26.17
N LYS A 152 -5.87 -25.52 -26.63
CA LYS A 152 -6.15 -26.79 -27.30
C LYS A 152 -5.42 -26.93 -28.64
N GLU A 153 -4.97 -25.81 -29.21
CA GLU A 153 -4.10 -25.77 -30.41
C GLU A 153 -2.63 -26.06 -30.09
N LYS A 154 -2.29 -26.34 -28.83
CA LYS A 154 -0.93 -26.60 -28.34
C LYS A 154 0.01 -25.40 -28.36
N ASN A 155 -0.57 -24.19 -28.34
CA ASN A 155 0.15 -22.94 -28.13
C ASN A 155 0.18 -22.58 -26.65
N TYR A 156 1.25 -21.92 -26.22
CA TYR A 156 1.41 -21.45 -24.84
C TYR A 156 1.44 -19.92 -24.77
N TYR A 157 0.93 -19.39 -23.66
CA TYR A 157 0.84 -17.98 -23.38
C TYR A 157 1.21 -17.72 -21.93
N PHE A 158 1.82 -16.59 -21.63
CA PHE A 158 2.06 -16.17 -20.25
C PHE A 158 1.70 -14.70 -20.09
N TRP A 159 1.24 -14.33 -18.91
CA TRP A 159 0.82 -12.97 -18.57
C TRP A 159 1.16 -12.65 -17.11
N GLY A 160 1.14 -11.38 -16.75
CA GLY A 160 1.43 -10.91 -15.40
C GLY A 160 2.53 -9.86 -15.38
N LYS A 161 3.28 -9.82 -14.29
CA LYS A 161 4.32 -8.82 -14.05
C LYS A 161 5.63 -9.51 -13.68
N ASN A 162 6.75 -8.99 -14.19
CA ASN A 162 8.06 -9.43 -13.74
C ASN A 162 8.27 -9.17 -12.25
N ASN A 163 8.91 -10.14 -11.63
CA ASN A 163 9.62 -10.00 -10.37
C ASN A 163 11.12 -9.78 -10.68
N GLU A 164 11.97 -9.83 -9.66
CA GLU A 164 13.42 -9.71 -9.82
C GLU A 164 14.05 -10.81 -10.67
N ASP A 165 13.34 -11.92 -10.87
CA ASP A 165 13.79 -13.09 -11.62
C ASP A 165 13.33 -13.06 -13.10
N ASP A 166 12.75 -11.94 -13.56
CA ASP A 166 12.35 -11.68 -14.94
C ASP A 166 11.56 -12.81 -15.62
N VAL A 167 10.68 -13.49 -14.88
CA VAL A 167 9.94 -14.69 -15.32
C VAL A 167 9.15 -14.52 -16.62
N MET A 168 8.74 -13.30 -16.98
CA MET A 168 8.05 -13.00 -18.24
C MET A 168 8.99 -12.90 -19.44
N LYS A 169 10.30 -13.05 -19.27
CA LYS A 169 11.28 -13.03 -20.36
C LYS A 169 11.84 -14.44 -20.53
N ILE A 170 11.46 -15.08 -21.64
CA ILE A 170 12.07 -16.35 -22.04
C ILE A 170 13.52 -16.06 -22.47
N PRO A 171 14.51 -16.80 -21.95
CA PRO A 171 15.89 -16.78 -22.46
C PRO A 171 15.96 -17.06 -23.97
N ASP A 172 16.89 -16.40 -24.68
CA ASP A 172 16.95 -16.47 -26.15
C ASP A 172 17.25 -17.89 -26.67
N ASP A 173 18.09 -18.63 -25.97
CA ASP A 173 18.40 -20.04 -26.22
C ASP A 173 17.16 -20.95 -26.09
N ILE A 174 16.42 -20.83 -24.99
CA ILE A 174 15.18 -21.59 -24.79
C ILE A 174 14.14 -21.21 -25.84
N LYS A 175 14.08 -19.92 -26.21
CA LYS A 175 13.13 -19.44 -27.22
C LYS A 175 13.43 -20.02 -28.60
N GLU A 176 14.70 -20.11 -29.00
CA GLU A 176 15.11 -20.76 -30.25
C GLU A 176 14.79 -22.25 -30.23
N GLU A 177 15.00 -22.93 -29.10
CA GLU A 177 14.70 -24.36 -28.97
C GLU A 177 13.20 -24.69 -28.94
N LEU A 178 12.37 -23.77 -28.46
CA LEU A 178 10.92 -23.91 -28.47
C LEU A 178 10.28 -23.52 -29.81
N ASP A 179 11.02 -22.85 -30.72
CA ASP A 179 10.46 -22.38 -31.98
C ASP A 179 9.95 -23.55 -32.84
N GLY A 180 8.70 -23.43 -33.29
CA GLY A 180 8.01 -24.48 -34.05
C GLY A 180 7.64 -25.76 -33.27
N LYS A 181 8.02 -25.90 -31.99
CA LYS A 181 7.64 -27.06 -31.16
C LYS A 181 6.22 -26.89 -30.61
N LYS A 182 5.46 -28.00 -30.58
CA LYS A 182 4.15 -28.06 -29.92
C LYS A 182 4.30 -28.36 -28.43
N ILE A 183 3.48 -27.69 -27.62
CA ILE A 183 3.53 -27.81 -26.17
C ILE A 183 2.57 -28.89 -25.69
N LYS A 184 3.08 -29.82 -24.89
CA LYS A 184 2.30 -30.89 -24.27
C LYS A 184 1.69 -30.46 -22.94
N ASP A 185 2.47 -29.79 -22.08
CA ASP A 185 2.00 -29.28 -20.79
C ASP A 185 2.80 -28.08 -20.30
N VAL A 186 2.21 -27.27 -19.41
CA VAL A 186 2.83 -26.09 -18.79
C VAL A 186 2.60 -26.09 -17.28
N ALA A 187 3.56 -25.59 -16.50
CA ALA A 187 3.37 -25.32 -15.08
C ALA A 187 4.12 -24.06 -14.63
N ALA A 188 3.50 -23.32 -13.72
CA ALA A 188 4.10 -22.20 -13.02
C ALA A 188 4.36 -22.61 -11.56
N GLY A 189 5.58 -22.34 -11.08
CA GLY A 189 5.89 -22.32 -9.66
C GLY A 189 5.68 -20.94 -9.06
N ASP A 190 6.35 -20.64 -7.94
CA ASP A 190 6.24 -19.31 -7.31
C ASP A 190 6.84 -18.23 -8.19
N ARG A 191 8.04 -18.50 -8.73
CA ARG A 191 8.84 -17.55 -9.50
C ARG A 191 9.57 -18.20 -10.68
N HIS A 192 9.06 -19.32 -11.20
CA HIS A 192 9.60 -19.99 -12.37
C HIS A 192 8.50 -20.64 -13.22
N ILE A 193 8.81 -20.92 -14.48
CA ILE A 193 7.94 -21.61 -15.42
C ILE A 193 8.67 -22.86 -15.92
N ILE A 194 7.93 -23.94 -16.10
CA ILE A 194 8.37 -25.13 -16.83
C ILE A 194 7.35 -25.48 -17.92
N VAL A 195 7.87 -25.94 -19.06
CA VAL A 195 7.10 -26.30 -20.25
C VAL A 195 7.63 -27.62 -20.79
N ALA A 196 6.71 -28.53 -21.15
CA ALA A 196 7.04 -29.79 -21.81
C ALA A 196 6.53 -29.78 -23.25
N THR A 197 7.34 -30.27 -24.18
CA THR A 197 6.98 -30.40 -25.60
C THR A 197 6.34 -31.75 -25.90
N GLU A 198 5.69 -31.90 -27.05
CA GLU A 198 5.17 -33.21 -27.50
C GLU A 198 6.27 -34.27 -27.67
N ASP A 199 7.51 -33.84 -27.92
CA ASP A 199 8.71 -34.70 -28.01
C ASP A 199 9.25 -35.12 -26.63
N ASN A 200 8.59 -34.72 -25.55
CA ASN A 200 8.98 -34.95 -24.15
C ASN A 200 10.31 -34.28 -23.76
N ASP A 201 10.67 -33.17 -24.41
CA ASP A 201 11.68 -32.25 -23.90
C ASP A 201 11.06 -31.35 -22.83
N LEU A 202 11.87 -30.93 -21.86
CA LEU A 202 11.46 -30.03 -20.78
C LEU A 202 12.33 -28.79 -20.76
N TYR A 203 11.68 -27.63 -20.72
CA TYR A 203 12.31 -26.32 -20.68
C TYR A 203 11.80 -25.55 -19.48
N GLY A 204 12.68 -24.80 -18.81
CA GLY A 204 12.26 -23.93 -17.71
C GLY A 204 13.11 -22.68 -17.57
N TRP A 205 12.52 -21.64 -17.00
CA TRP A 205 13.18 -20.35 -16.78
C TRP A 205 12.56 -19.59 -15.61
N GLY A 206 13.19 -18.49 -15.20
CA GLY A 206 12.81 -17.68 -14.03
C GLY A 206 13.80 -17.87 -12.87
N ASN A 207 13.31 -17.85 -11.63
CA ASN A 207 14.14 -18.13 -10.47
C ASN A 207 14.64 -19.58 -10.53
N ASP A 208 15.95 -19.73 -10.49
CA ASP A 208 16.61 -21.04 -10.52
C ASP A 208 17.61 -21.21 -9.38
N SER A 209 17.40 -20.49 -8.27
CA SER A 209 18.31 -20.51 -7.12
C SER A 209 18.48 -21.91 -6.48
N PHE A 210 17.56 -22.83 -6.75
CA PHE A 210 17.59 -24.21 -6.29
C PHE A 210 17.56 -25.23 -7.45
N GLN A 211 17.86 -24.82 -8.68
CA GLN A 211 17.78 -25.65 -9.89
C GLN A 211 16.35 -26.13 -10.21
N GLN A 212 15.31 -25.40 -9.79
CA GLN A 212 13.92 -25.80 -10.03
C GLN A 212 13.44 -25.59 -11.48
N ALA A 213 14.13 -24.77 -12.27
CA ALA A 213 13.83 -24.53 -13.67
C ALA A 213 14.58 -25.51 -14.61
N GLU A 214 15.65 -26.15 -14.13
CA GLU A 214 16.48 -27.07 -14.92
C GLU A 214 16.22 -28.53 -14.53
N LEU A 215 15.98 -29.40 -15.51
CA LEU A 215 15.76 -30.82 -15.24
C LEU A 215 17.09 -31.50 -14.84
N PRO A 216 17.13 -32.30 -13.76
CA PRO A 216 18.36 -32.98 -13.38
C PRO A 216 18.87 -33.93 -14.50
N PRO A 217 20.13 -33.81 -14.96
CA PRO A 217 20.63 -34.61 -16.10
C PRO A 217 20.54 -36.13 -15.91
N MET A 218 20.63 -36.60 -14.66
CA MET A 218 20.51 -38.03 -14.34
C MET A 218 19.09 -38.58 -14.54
N GLN A 219 18.06 -37.73 -14.49
CA GLN A 219 16.66 -38.13 -14.62
C GLN A 219 16.11 -37.85 -16.02
N GLU A 220 16.70 -36.91 -16.76
CA GLU A 220 16.26 -36.48 -18.09
C GLU A 220 16.07 -37.64 -19.07
N SER A 221 17.10 -38.46 -19.26
CA SER A 221 17.03 -39.62 -20.18
C SER A 221 15.91 -40.60 -19.80
N GLN A 222 15.69 -40.80 -18.49
CA GLN A 222 14.63 -41.66 -18.00
C GLN A 222 13.25 -41.03 -18.24
N ILE A 223 13.05 -39.77 -17.85
CA ILE A 223 11.78 -39.06 -18.02
C ILE A 223 11.38 -38.98 -19.49
N LYS A 224 12.33 -38.68 -20.38
CA LYS A 224 12.11 -38.64 -21.82
C LYS A 224 11.70 -40.00 -22.38
N ALA A 225 12.34 -41.08 -21.93
CA ALA A 225 11.98 -42.45 -22.32
C ALA A 225 10.65 -42.94 -21.72
N GLU A 226 10.23 -42.39 -20.59
CA GLU A 226 8.94 -42.68 -19.97
C GLU A 226 7.78 -41.84 -20.52
N GLY A 227 8.08 -40.68 -21.13
CA GLY A 227 7.12 -39.71 -21.63
C GLY A 227 6.55 -38.83 -20.53
N ILE A 228 6.33 -37.55 -20.79
CA ILE A 228 5.82 -36.57 -19.82
C ILE A 228 4.29 -36.54 -19.88
N LYS A 229 3.60 -36.81 -18.78
CA LYS A 229 2.12 -36.79 -18.71
C LYS A 229 1.58 -35.47 -18.13
N LYS A 230 2.16 -34.99 -17.04
CA LYS A 230 1.72 -33.78 -16.33
C LYS A 230 2.88 -33.10 -15.62
N LEU A 231 2.93 -31.78 -15.68
CA LEU A 231 3.83 -30.89 -14.93
C LEU A 231 3.11 -30.21 -13.77
N GLY A 232 3.86 -29.91 -12.72
CA GLY A 232 3.46 -29.07 -11.60
C GLY A 232 4.62 -28.24 -11.06
N GLY A 233 4.31 -27.06 -10.52
CA GLY A 233 5.27 -26.15 -9.92
C GLY A 233 4.84 -25.78 -8.50
N GLY A 234 5.73 -25.97 -7.54
CA GLY A 234 5.54 -25.50 -6.17
C GLY A 234 6.37 -24.26 -5.88
N VAL A 235 6.54 -23.96 -4.59
CA VAL A 235 7.46 -22.89 -4.16
C VAL A 235 8.88 -23.45 -4.25
N GLN A 236 9.67 -22.95 -5.20
CA GLN A 236 11.07 -23.32 -5.42
C GLN A 236 11.31 -24.80 -5.80
N TYR A 237 10.29 -25.54 -6.25
CA TYR A 237 10.45 -26.90 -6.76
C TYR A 237 9.53 -27.17 -7.95
N SER A 238 9.90 -28.19 -8.74
CA SER A 238 9.19 -28.63 -9.94
C SER A 238 8.92 -30.12 -9.89
N VAL A 239 7.84 -30.54 -10.55
CA VAL A 239 7.35 -31.92 -10.55
C VAL A 239 6.96 -32.35 -11.94
N VAL A 240 7.32 -33.59 -12.30
CA VAL A 240 6.79 -34.26 -13.48
C VAL A 240 6.20 -35.61 -13.12
N LEU A 241 5.01 -35.87 -13.64
CA LEU A 241 4.38 -37.20 -13.72
C LEU A 241 4.61 -37.74 -15.12
N THR A 242 5.14 -38.96 -15.23
CA THR A 242 5.40 -39.63 -16.52
C THR A 242 4.22 -40.47 -16.99
N GLU A 243 4.19 -40.87 -18.26
CA GLU A 243 3.15 -41.77 -18.81
C GLU A 243 3.23 -43.16 -18.17
N LYS A 244 4.40 -43.55 -17.65
CA LYS A 244 4.57 -44.77 -16.84
C LYS A 244 4.03 -44.63 -15.42
N ASN A 245 3.46 -43.48 -15.05
CA ASN A 245 2.89 -43.17 -13.73
C ASN A 245 3.96 -43.08 -12.63
N ASN A 246 5.18 -42.69 -13.00
CA ASN A 246 6.25 -42.34 -12.07
C ASN A 246 6.24 -40.82 -11.81
N ILE A 247 6.68 -40.42 -10.62
CA ILE A 247 6.75 -39.00 -10.23
C ILE A 247 8.20 -38.64 -9.89
N TYR A 248 8.67 -37.52 -10.45
CA TYR A 248 10.01 -36.98 -10.22
C TYR A 248 9.87 -35.54 -9.74
N VAL A 249 10.67 -35.18 -8.74
CA VAL A 249 10.64 -33.86 -8.09
C VAL A 249 12.06 -33.34 -7.96
N TRP A 250 12.28 -32.07 -8.28
CA TRP A 250 13.57 -31.41 -8.21
C TRP A 250 13.42 -29.94 -7.80
N GLY A 251 14.52 -29.27 -7.46
CA GLY A 251 14.49 -27.95 -6.82
C GLY A 251 14.80 -28.01 -5.32
N SER A 252 14.22 -27.10 -4.54
CA SER A 252 14.30 -27.05 -3.08
C SER A 252 13.46 -28.14 -2.41
N THR A 253 13.98 -29.37 -2.42
CA THR A 253 13.22 -30.55 -1.97
C THR A 253 13.63 -31.08 -0.60
N MET A 254 14.89 -30.89 -0.18
CA MET A 254 15.45 -31.51 1.04
C MET A 254 14.66 -31.20 2.32
N ASN A 255 14.29 -29.94 2.55
CA ASN A 255 13.54 -29.53 3.75
C ASN A 255 12.13 -30.15 3.77
N SER A 256 11.54 -30.30 2.60
CA SER A 256 10.24 -30.96 2.44
C SER A 256 10.34 -32.49 2.35
N ARG A 257 11.53 -33.07 2.15
CA ARG A 257 11.73 -34.49 1.82
C ARG A 257 11.12 -34.94 0.50
N LEU A 258 10.87 -34.00 -0.43
CA LEU A 258 10.35 -34.31 -1.76
C LEU A 258 11.38 -35.03 -2.65
N ASP A 259 12.65 -35.06 -2.25
CA ASP A 259 13.72 -35.88 -2.83
C ASP A 259 13.55 -37.38 -2.49
N LEU A 260 12.77 -37.72 -1.46
CA LEU A 260 12.58 -39.08 -0.97
C LEU A 260 11.22 -39.64 -1.37
N ILE A 261 10.97 -39.75 -2.67
CA ILE A 261 9.73 -40.35 -3.18
C ILE A 261 9.69 -41.85 -2.85
N PRO A 262 8.67 -42.35 -2.12
CA PRO A 262 8.59 -43.75 -1.75
C PRO A 262 8.45 -44.66 -2.98
N LYS A 263 9.21 -45.77 -3.00
CA LYS A 263 9.21 -46.71 -4.14
C LYS A 263 7.83 -47.33 -4.38
N GLU A 264 7.01 -47.45 -3.35
CA GLU A 264 5.66 -48.01 -3.43
C GLU A 264 4.67 -47.12 -4.19
N VAL A 265 4.98 -45.84 -4.39
CA VAL A 265 4.16 -44.86 -5.13
C VAL A 265 4.53 -44.83 -6.62
N GLN A 266 5.80 -45.11 -6.96
CA GLN A 266 6.27 -45.14 -8.34
C GLN A 266 5.48 -46.18 -9.17
N GLY A 267 5.09 -45.80 -10.39
CA GLY A 267 4.27 -46.59 -11.30
C GLY A 267 2.77 -46.60 -11.00
N LYS A 268 2.34 -45.90 -9.93
CA LYS A 268 0.95 -45.88 -9.46
C LYS A 268 0.28 -44.52 -9.46
N VAL A 269 1.00 -43.41 -9.64
CA VAL A 269 0.43 -42.06 -9.58
C VAL A 269 -0.38 -41.75 -10.84
N VAL A 270 -1.64 -41.37 -10.72
CA VAL A 270 -2.49 -41.02 -11.87
C VAL A 270 -2.72 -39.52 -12.02
N ASP A 271 -2.74 -38.80 -10.90
CA ASP A 271 -2.88 -37.35 -10.82
C ASP A 271 -2.22 -36.84 -9.52
N PHE A 272 -1.96 -35.54 -9.43
CA PHE A 272 -1.45 -34.90 -8.22
C PHE A 272 -1.79 -33.42 -8.17
N ASP A 273 -1.75 -32.84 -6.98
CA ASP A 273 -1.71 -31.38 -6.81
C ASP A 273 -0.53 -30.96 -5.92
N THR A 274 -0.07 -29.72 -6.08
CA THR A 274 1.14 -29.18 -5.42
C THR A 274 0.79 -28.01 -4.50
N SER A 275 1.44 -27.95 -3.34
CA SER A 275 1.49 -26.75 -2.49
C SER A 275 2.93 -26.28 -2.29
N GLY A 276 3.15 -25.27 -1.45
CA GLY A 276 4.48 -24.72 -1.22
C GLY A 276 5.55 -25.73 -0.76
N SER A 277 5.16 -26.84 -0.14
CA SER A 277 6.12 -27.85 0.34
C SER A 277 5.61 -29.28 0.31
N ASN A 278 4.45 -29.54 -0.30
CA ASN A 278 3.85 -30.87 -0.35
C ASN A 278 3.23 -31.16 -1.71
N ILE A 279 3.14 -32.45 -2.03
CA ILE A 279 2.40 -32.98 -3.18
C ILE A 279 1.39 -33.98 -2.66
N LEU A 280 0.13 -33.86 -3.05
CA LEU A 280 -0.89 -34.86 -2.77
C LEU A 280 -1.16 -35.63 -4.05
N ALA A 281 -0.78 -36.90 -4.07
CA ALA A 281 -0.90 -37.78 -5.24
C ALA A 281 -2.15 -38.65 -5.12
N VAL A 282 -2.83 -38.88 -6.25
CA VAL A 282 -3.87 -39.90 -6.41
C VAL A 282 -3.25 -41.12 -7.07
N LEU A 283 -3.52 -42.30 -6.53
CA LEU A 283 -2.98 -43.57 -7.03
C LEU A 283 -4.01 -44.33 -7.88
N LYS A 284 -3.55 -45.29 -8.69
CA LYS A 284 -4.37 -46.13 -9.58
C LYS A 284 -5.52 -46.87 -8.89
N ASP A 285 -5.37 -47.19 -7.60
CA ASP A 285 -6.42 -47.85 -6.80
C ASP A 285 -7.47 -46.86 -6.24
N GLY A 286 -7.30 -45.55 -6.49
CA GLY A 286 -8.15 -44.48 -5.99
C GLY A 286 -7.76 -43.97 -4.60
N SER A 287 -6.67 -44.48 -4.00
CA SER A 287 -6.15 -43.96 -2.73
C SER A 287 -5.34 -42.66 -2.94
N THR A 288 -5.13 -41.91 -1.87
CA THR A 288 -4.30 -40.70 -1.88
C THR A 288 -3.04 -40.87 -1.06
N LYS A 289 -1.93 -40.27 -1.50
CA LYS A 289 -0.67 -40.27 -0.77
C LYS A 289 -0.08 -38.87 -0.71
N LEU A 290 0.17 -38.38 0.50
CA LEU A 290 0.95 -37.17 0.69
C LEU A 290 2.45 -37.48 0.53
N LEU A 291 3.13 -36.66 -0.25
CA LEU A 291 4.57 -36.62 -0.44
C LEU A 291 5.06 -35.25 0.06
N GLY A 292 6.18 -35.23 0.78
CA GLY A 292 6.71 -34.02 1.38
C GLY A 292 6.77 -34.11 2.91
N VAL A 293 6.35 -33.03 3.57
CA VAL A 293 6.52 -32.82 5.01
C VAL A 293 5.69 -33.84 5.81
N ARG A 294 6.38 -34.69 6.57
CA ARG A 294 5.72 -35.67 7.45
C ARG A 294 5.03 -34.97 8.61
N GLY A 295 3.80 -35.38 8.90
CA GLY A 295 3.01 -34.78 9.98
C GLY A 295 2.51 -33.36 9.67
N ALA A 296 2.55 -32.95 8.40
CA ALA A 296 1.88 -31.73 7.97
C ALA A 296 0.39 -31.77 8.33
N GLU A 297 -0.23 -30.61 8.54
CA GLU A 297 -1.65 -30.53 8.90
C GLU A 297 -2.56 -31.20 7.86
N VAL A 298 -2.15 -31.15 6.58
CA VAL A 298 -2.78 -31.84 5.46
C VAL A 298 -2.64 -33.37 5.50
N ASP A 299 -1.73 -33.92 6.29
CA ASP A 299 -1.60 -35.37 6.50
C ASP A 299 -2.47 -35.80 7.69
N VAL A 300 -2.23 -35.15 8.84
CA VAL A 300 -2.82 -35.54 10.12
C VAL A 300 -4.32 -35.31 10.13
N GLY A 301 -4.81 -34.27 9.46
CA GLY A 301 -6.22 -33.91 9.40
C GLY A 301 -7.08 -34.77 8.48
N ALA A 302 -6.49 -35.67 7.67
CA ALA A 302 -7.27 -36.40 6.66
C ALA A 302 -8.37 -37.28 7.30
N PRO A 303 -9.59 -37.32 6.72
CA PRO A 303 -10.69 -38.15 7.22
C PRO A 303 -10.37 -39.65 7.20
N ASP A 304 -11.00 -40.43 8.07
CA ASP A 304 -10.78 -41.87 8.18
C ASP A 304 -11.14 -42.63 6.89
N GLU A 305 -12.10 -42.15 6.12
CA GLU A 305 -12.47 -42.73 4.84
C GLU A 305 -11.35 -42.62 3.81
N ILE A 306 -10.61 -41.50 3.84
CA ILE A 306 -9.46 -41.24 2.97
C ILE A 306 -8.25 -42.04 3.48
N LYS A 307 -7.94 -41.97 4.78
CA LYS A 307 -6.78 -42.67 5.38
C LYS A 307 -6.85 -44.19 5.23
N ASN A 308 -8.05 -44.76 5.31
CA ASN A 308 -8.26 -46.20 5.24
C ASN A 308 -8.67 -46.68 3.83
N ASN A 309 -8.53 -45.84 2.80
CA ASN A 309 -8.83 -46.17 1.40
C ASN A 309 -10.27 -46.72 1.21
N LYS A 310 -11.25 -46.20 1.97
CA LYS A 310 -12.66 -46.63 1.91
C LYS A 310 -13.41 -46.00 0.74
N VAL A 311 -12.85 -44.95 0.14
CA VAL A 311 -13.43 -44.23 -0.99
C VAL A 311 -12.39 -44.08 -2.10
N LYS A 312 -12.87 -44.10 -3.35
CA LYS A 312 -12.02 -43.89 -4.52
C LYS A 312 -12.01 -42.42 -4.90
N ILE A 313 -10.83 -41.83 -4.83
CA ILE A 313 -10.59 -40.43 -5.13
C ILE A 313 -10.19 -40.30 -6.60
N LYS A 314 -10.83 -39.35 -7.29
CA LYS A 314 -10.53 -39.03 -8.69
C LYS A 314 -9.66 -37.78 -8.85
N LYS A 315 -9.73 -36.84 -7.90
CA LYS A 315 -9.00 -35.56 -7.94
C LYS A 315 -8.73 -35.04 -6.53
N VAL A 316 -7.63 -34.33 -6.38
CA VAL A 316 -7.22 -33.69 -5.14
C VAL A 316 -6.86 -32.23 -5.40
N ALA A 317 -6.95 -31.41 -4.34
CA ALA A 317 -6.50 -30.04 -4.34
C ALA A 317 -5.79 -29.73 -3.02
N LEU A 318 -4.74 -28.93 -3.05
CA LEU A 318 -3.98 -28.49 -1.89
C LEU A 318 -4.03 -26.98 -1.73
N THR A 319 -4.00 -26.55 -0.48
CA THR A 319 -3.53 -25.23 -0.08
C THR A 319 -2.23 -25.35 0.70
N SER A 320 -1.76 -24.25 1.29
CA SER A 320 -0.56 -24.27 2.14
C SER A 320 -0.71 -25.17 3.37
N ASN A 321 -1.93 -25.34 3.88
CA ASN A 321 -2.20 -26.00 5.15
C ASN A 321 -3.44 -26.92 5.16
N SER A 322 -4.24 -26.90 4.10
CA SER A 322 -5.48 -27.67 3.97
C SER A 322 -5.47 -28.46 2.66
N ALA A 323 -6.34 -29.46 2.58
CA ALA A 323 -6.44 -30.33 1.43
C ALA A 323 -7.91 -30.69 1.16
N ALA A 324 -8.19 -30.97 -0.10
CA ALA A 324 -9.48 -31.44 -0.56
C ALA A 324 -9.31 -32.67 -1.47
N ALA A 325 -10.25 -33.61 -1.38
CA ALA A 325 -10.31 -34.79 -2.21
C ALA A 325 -11.74 -34.96 -2.73
N LEU A 326 -11.86 -35.19 -4.03
CA LEU A 326 -13.13 -35.39 -4.72
C LEU A 326 -13.24 -36.85 -5.14
N ASP A 327 -14.30 -37.52 -4.71
CA ASP A 327 -14.56 -38.92 -5.06
C ASP A 327 -15.24 -39.08 -6.43
N GLU A 328 -15.32 -40.32 -6.91
CA GLU A 328 -15.99 -40.66 -8.18
C GLU A 328 -17.49 -40.30 -8.20
N ASN A 329 -18.13 -40.19 -7.04
CA ASN A 329 -19.56 -39.88 -6.90
C ASN A 329 -19.87 -38.37 -6.84
N GLY A 330 -18.83 -37.52 -6.82
CA GLY A 330 -18.95 -36.07 -6.71
C GLY A 330 -19.09 -35.56 -5.27
N LYS A 331 -18.73 -36.38 -4.27
CA LYS A 331 -18.65 -35.97 -2.87
C LYS A 331 -17.25 -35.40 -2.58
N LEU A 332 -17.25 -34.19 -2.01
CA LEU A 332 -16.03 -33.48 -1.63
C LEU A 332 -15.70 -33.71 -0.16
N TYR A 333 -14.43 -34.03 0.10
CA TYR A 333 -13.84 -34.16 1.43
C TYR A 333 -12.83 -33.03 1.60
N VAL A 334 -12.99 -32.16 2.60
CA VAL A 334 -12.08 -31.04 2.87
C VAL A 334 -11.60 -31.13 4.31
N TRP A 335 -10.29 -31.02 4.50
CA TRP A 335 -9.67 -31.11 5.82
C TRP A 335 -8.46 -30.19 5.94
N GLY A 336 -7.94 -30.07 7.17
CA GLY A 336 -6.94 -29.08 7.54
C GLY A 336 -7.47 -28.15 8.63
N PRO A 337 -6.68 -27.16 9.07
CA PRO A 337 -7.08 -26.26 10.14
C PRO A 337 -8.26 -25.38 9.71
N SER A 338 -9.12 -25.01 10.65
CA SER A 338 -10.26 -24.13 10.37
C SER A 338 -9.87 -22.64 10.25
N ARG A 339 -8.58 -22.30 10.42
CA ARG A 339 -8.06 -20.96 10.11
C ARG A 339 -8.28 -20.66 8.63
N ASP A 340 -8.35 -19.37 8.30
CA ASP A 340 -8.66 -18.89 6.95
C ASP A 340 -10.01 -19.37 6.39
N ASN A 341 -10.90 -19.90 7.23
CA ASN A 341 -12.22 -20.40 6.85
C ASN A 341 -12.21 -21.54 5.81
N LEU A 342 -11.18 -22.40 5.80
CA LEU A 342 -11.00 -23.43 4.76
C LEU A 342 -11.78 -24.72 4.98
N SER A 343 -11.87 -25.20 6.23
CA SER A 343 -12.38 -26.53 6.55
C SER A 343 -13.57 -26.52 7.51
N GLY A 344 -14.15 -27.72 7.73
CA GLY A 344 -15.24 -27.92 8.68
C GLY A 344 -16.53 -27.22 8.26
N LYS A 345 -17.14 -26.46 9.18
CA LYS A 345 -18.42 -25.75 8.94
C LYS A 345 -18.34 -24.65 7.89
N ASN A 346 -17.14 -24.26 7.47
CA ASN A 346 -16.92 -23.20 6.49
C ASN A 346 -17.00 -23.69 5.05
N VAL A 347 -16.95 -25.01 4.83
CA VAL A 347 -17.16 -25.60 3.50
C VAL A 347 -18.59 -25.28 3.05
N PRO A 348 -18.77 -24.65 1.88
CA PRO A 348 -20.09 -24.25 1.41
C PRO A 348 -20.97 -25.47 1.11
N LYS A 349 -22.29 -25.26 1.15
CA LYS A 349 -23.25 -26.24 0.65
C LYS A 349 -23.33 -26.14 -0.86
N PHE A 350 -23.10 -27.25 -1.55
CA PHE A 350 -23.22 -27.36 -3.00
C PHE A 350 -24.67 -27.66 -3.40
N GLU A 351 -25.13 -27.08 -4.51
CA GLU A 351 -26.47 -27.32 -5.05
C GLU A 351 -26.50 -28.58 -5.92
N GLY A 352 -25.44 -28.82 -6.70
CA GLY A 352 -25.21 -30.06 -7.43
C GLY A 352 -24.03 -30.87 -6.87
N LYS A 353 -23.80 -32.04 -7.45
CA LYS A 353 -22.58 -32.81 -7.20
C LYS A 353 -21.36 -32.03 -7.68
N VAL A 354 -20.27 -32.08 -6.90
CA VAL A 354 -19.03 -31.41 -7.26
C VAL A 354 -18.38 -32.14 -8.44
N LYS A 355 -18.18 -31.41 -9.54
CA LYS A 355 -17.53 -31.90 -10.76
C LYS A 355 -16.01 -31.72 -10.65
N ASP A 356 -15.57 -30.57 -10.14
CA ASP A 356 -14.16 -30.18 -10.07
C ASP A 356 -13.81 -29.37 -8.80
N ILE A 357 -12.54 -29.41 -8.40
CA ILE A 357 -11.96 -28.69 -7.26
C ILE A 357 -10.51 -28.27 -7.57
N VAL A 358 -10.17 -27.02 -7.22
CA VAL A 358 -8.80 -26.48 -7.29
C VAL A 358 -8.46 -25.68 -6.04
N GLY A 359 -7.17 -25.62 -5.70
CA GLY A 359 -6.65 -24.88 -4.55
C GLY A 359 -5.80 -23.68 -4.94
N GLY A 360 -5.79 -22.65 -4.10
CA GLY A 360 -4.76 -21.61 -4.08
C GLY A 360 -3.95 -21.68 -2.79
N THR A 361 -3.24 -20.61 -2.44
CA THR A 361 -2.41 -20.57 -1.22
C THR A 361 -3.25 -20.79 0.03
N ASN A 362 -4.40 -20.12 0.15
CA ASN A 362 -5.27 -20.12 1.34
C ASN A 362 -6.77 -20.09 0.99
N HIS A 363 -7.16 -20.59 -0.19
CA HIS A 363 -8.56 -20.68 -0.63
C HIS A 363 -8.77 -21.91 -1.51
N PHE A 364 -10.04 -22.33 -1.63
CA PHE A 364 -10.48 -23.36 -2.56
C PHE A 364 -11.54 -22.80 -3.50
N THR A 365 -11.62 -23.38 -4.69
CA THR A 365 -12.69 -23.13 -5.66
C THR A 365 -13.21 -24.45 -6.20
N ALA A 366 -14.51 -24.71 -6.05
CA ALA A 366 -15.20 -25.87 -6.59
C ALA A 366 -16.15 -25.49 -7.72
N LEU A 367 -16.34 -26.42 -8.66
CA LEU A 367 -17.31 -26.34 -9.75
C LEU A 367 -18.27 -27.51 -9.63
N ASP A 368 -19.57 -27.25 -9.65
CA ASP A 368 -20.59 -28.31 -9.65
C ASP A 368 -20.99 -28.75 -11.08
N GLU A 369 -21.77 -29.83 -11.16
CA GLU A 369 -22.28 -30.38 -12.44
C GLU A 369 -23.22 -29.42 -13.20
N ASN A 370 -23.78 -28.41 -12.52
CA ASN A 370 -24.64 -27.39 -13.13
C ASN A 370 -23.84 -26.20 -13.70
N GLY A 371 -22.52 -26.22 -13.51
CA GLY A 371 -21.59 -25.17 -13.94
C GLY A 371 -21.45 -24.01 -12.95
N LYS A 372 -21.92 -24.17 -11.70
CA LYS A 372 -21.87 -23.14 -10.66
C LYS A 372 -20.56 -23.20 -9.87
N LEU A 373 -20.00 -22.01 -9.60
CA LEU A 373 -18.77 -21.85 -8.83
C LEU A 373 -19.04 -21.64 -7.34
N TYR A 374 -18.13 -22.16 -6.53
CA TYR A 374 -18.10 -21.99 -5.09
C TYR A 374 -16.66 -21.74 -4.66
N SER A 375 -16.32 -20.50 -4.30
CA SER A 375 -15.01 -20.17 -3.72
C SER A 375 -15.14 -19.82 -2.24
N TRP A 376 -14.22 -20.32 -1.42
CA TRP A 376 -14.19 -20.04 0.02
C TRP A 376 -12.75 -20.12 0.55
N GLY A 377 -12.53 -19.50 1.71
CA GLY A 377 -11.22 -19.41 2.34
C GLY A 377 -10.86 -17.96 2.66
N ASN A 378 -9.58 -17.63 2.54
CA ASN A 378 -9.09 -16.26 2.63
C ASN A 378 -9.65 -15.40 1.47
N ASN A 379 -9.93 -14.14 1.75
CA ASN A 379 -10.51 -13.20 0.80
C ASN A 379 -9.82 -11.82 0.85
N ASN A 380 -8.55 -11.76 1.28
CA ASN A 380 -7.79 -10.52 1.39
C ASN A 380 -7.67 -9.79 0.04
N TYR A 381 -7.68 -10.53 -1.08
CA TYR A 381 -7.57 -10.02 -2.44
C TYR A 381 -8.81 -10.29 -3.29
N GLY A 382 -9.87 -10.87 -2.71
CA GLY A 382 -11.10 -11.23 -3.41
C GLY A 382 -11.14 -12.67 -3.92
N GLU A 383 -10.26 -13.56 -3.45
CA GLU A 383 -10.09 -14.94 -3.91
C GLU A 383 -11.31 -15.83 -3.64
N ALA A 384 -12.06 -15.55 -2.57
CA ALA A 384 -13.31 -16.23 -2.23
C ALA A 384 -14.53 -15.59 -2.93
N SER A 385 -14.35 -14.55 -3.73
CA SER A 385 -15.44 -13.78 -4.34
C SER A 385 -15.66 -14.16 -5.82
N CYS A 386 -16.02 -15.42 -6.07
CA CYS A 386 -16.15 -15.95 -7.43
C CYS A 386 -17.29 -15.28 -8.23
N PRO A 387 -17.14 -15.16 -9.56
CA PRO A 387 -18.17 -14.60 -10.43
C PRO A 387 -19.40 -15.51 -10.53
N SER A 388 -20.56 -14.91 -10.80
CA SER A 388 -21.77 -15.66 -11.16
C SER A 388 -21.73 -16.04 -12.64
N GLY A 389 -22.18 -17.24 -12.99
CA GLY A 389 -22.19 -17.72 -14.38
C GLY A 389 -22.28 -19.25 -14.46
N LYS A 390 -22.18 -19.77 -15.68
CA LYS A 390 -22.08 -21.21 -15.95
C LYS A 390 -20.73 -21.52 -16.60
N TYR A 391 -19.96 -22.39 -15.96
CA TYR A 391 -18.58 -22.69 -16.34
C TYR A 391 -18.38 -24.19 -16.54
N GLU A 392 -17.37 -24.54 -17.34
CA GLU A 392 -17.01 -25.93 -17.65
C GLU A 392 -15.70 -26.36 -17.00
N GLN A 393 -14.78 -25.41 -16.78
CA GLN A 393 -13.44 -25.64 -16.25
C GLN A 393 -13.07 -24.55 -15.23
N ILE A 394 -12.24 -24.92 -14.26
CA ILE A 394 -11.68 -24.02 -13.25
C ILE A 394 -10.17 -24.25 -13.10
N PHE A 395 -9.44 -23.18 -12.84
CA PHE A 395 -8.02 -23.19 -12.55
C PHE A 395 -7.71 -22.22 -11.42
N SER A 396 -6.79 -22.60 -10.54
CA SER A 396 -6.35 -21.77 -9.42
C SER A 396 -4.89 -22.05 -9.14
N GLY A 397 -4.23 -21.05 -8.56
CA GLY A 397 -2.91 -21.19 -7.96
C GLY A 397 -2.55 -19.86 -7.28
N TYR A 398 -1.74 -19.94 -6.24
CA TYR A 398 -1.42 -18.81 -5.37
C TYR A 398 -2.67 -17.99 -4.98
N PHE A 399 -2.84 -16.80 -5.56
CA PHE A 399 -3.88 -15.83 -5.18
C PHE A 399 -4.92 -15.57 -6.27
N ASN A 400 -4.86 -16.27 -7.41
CA ASN A 400 -5.70 -16.00 -8.57
C ASN A 400 -6.45 -17.22 -9.03
N ASN A 401 -7.65 -16.98 -9.56
CA ASN A 401 -8.55 -17.99 -10.06
C ASN A 401 -9.06 -17.64 -11.45
N TYR A 402 -9.34 -18.67 -12.23
CA TYR A 402 -9.85 -18.59 -13.60
C TYR A 402 -10.99 -19.59 -13.76
N ALA A 403 -12.06 -19.19 -14.42
CA ALA A 403 -13.14 -20.09 -14.82
C ALA A 403 -13.43 -19.91 -16.30
N VAL A 404 -13.56 -21.03 -17.02
CA VAL A 404 -13.79 -21.04 -18.47
C VAL A 404 -15.20 -21.50 -18.75
N SER A 405 -15.97 -20.67 -19.43
CA SER A 405 -17.33 -20.98 -19.86
C SER A 405 -17.37 -21.94 -21.05
N LYS A 406 -18.56 -22.43 -21.39
CA LYS A 406 -18.76 -23.29 -22.58
C LYS A 406 -18.38 -22.59 -23.89
N ASP A 407 -18.49 -21.27 -23.94
CA ASP A 407 -18.13 -20.44 -25.10
C ASP A 407 -16.65 -20.01 -25.07
N ASN A 408 -15.81 -20.69 -24.29
CA ASN A 408 -14.39 -20.41 -24.04
C ASN A 408 -14.08 -19.03 -23.43
N LYS A 409 -15.09 -18.26 -23.02
CA LYS A 409 -14.87 -17.01 -22.27
C LYS A 409 -14.25 -17.31 -20.89
N ILE A 410 -13.23 -16.55 -20.50
CA ILE A 410 -12.50 -16.70 -19.23
C ILE A 410 -12.85 -15.54 -18.29
N ASP A 411 -13.44 -15.86 -17.14
CA ASP A 411 -13.65 -14.91 -16.05
C ASP A 411 -12.62 -15.15 -14.93
N THR A 412 -12.10 -14.07 -14.33
CA THR A 412 -10.97 -14.11 -13.37
C THR A 412 -11.28 -13.37 -12.09
N TRP A 413 -10.79 -13.86 -10.94
CA TRP A 413 -10.89 -13.16 -9.65
C TRP A 413 -9.74 -13.50 -8.70
N GLY A 414 -9.45 -12.60 -7.76
CA GLY A 414 -8.29 -12.66 -6.87
C GLY A 414 -7.40 -11.43 -6.96
N LEU A 415 -6.10 -11.62 -6.70
CA LEU A 415 -5.09 -10.56 -6.66
C LEU A 415 -4.86 -9.87 -8.02
N LYS A 416 -5.31 -8.62 -8.12
CA LYS A 416 -5.15 -7.77 -9.32
C LYS A 416 -3.73 -7.19 -9.49
N GLY A 417 -3.00 -7.09 -8.39
CA GLY A 417 -1.65 -6.50 -8.28
C GLY A 417 -1.53 -5.43 -7.21
N PHE A 418 -0.31 -4.96 -6.96
CA PHE A 418 0.00 -3.95 -5.96
C PHE A 418 0.27 -2.59 -6.60
N ARG A 419 -0.62 -1.60 -6.36
CA ARG A 419 -0.49 -0.26 -6.97
C ARG A 419 0.86 0.40 -6.67
N PHE A 420 1.35 0.24 -5.45
CA PHE A 420 2.61 0.81 -4.95
C PHE A 420 3.62 -0.27 -4.54
N GLY A 421 3.42 -1.50 -5.01
CA GLY A 421 4.25 -2.65 -4.66
C GLY A 421 3.97 -3.18 -3.25
N SER A 422 4.73 -4.18 -2.84
CA SER A 422 4.72 -4.75 -1.51
C SER A 422 6.05 -4.56 -0.77
N ASP A 423 6.02 -4.73 0.55
CA ASP A 423 7.22 -4.71 1.40
C ASP A 423 7.84 -6.12 1.58
N ASP A 424 8.84 -6.23 2.46
CA ASP A 424 9.55 -7.47 2.81
C ASP A 424 8.71 -8.50 3.56
N GLN A 425 7.48 -8.16 3.92
CA GLN A 425 6.50 -9.08 4.49
C GLN A 425 5.35 -9.35 3.51
N GLY A 426 5.45 -8.86 2.26
CA GLY A 426 4.42 -9.03 1.24
C GLY A 426 3.13 -8.25 1.50
N ARG A 427 3.22 -7.19 2.30
CA ARG A 427 2.07 -6.32 2.63
C ARG A 427 1.93 -5.23 1.57
N ASP A 428 0.69 -4.89 1.21
CA ASP A 428 0.42 -3.82 0.23
C ASP A 428 0.85 -2.44 0.76
N ILE A 429 1.81 -1.81 0.08
CA ILE A 429 2.31 -0.49 0.45
C ILE A 429 1.24 0.58 0.29
N PHE A 430 0.32 0.45 -0.67
CA PHE A 430 -0.76 1.42 -0.83
C PHE A 430 -1.67 1.46 0.40
N THR A 431 -2.14 0.29 0.84
CA THR A 431 -2.94 0.17 2.07
C THR A 431 -2.17 0.70 3.28
N ARG A 432 -0.90 0.33 3.43
CA ARG A 432 -0.06 0.84 4.54
C ARG A 432 0.16 2.34 4.49
N LEU A 433 0.31 2.95 3.30
CA LEU A 433 0.49 4.39 3.12
C LEU A 433 -0.72 5.18 3.61
N ILE A 434 -1.92 4.69 3.31
CA ILE A 434 -3.18 5.33 3.72
C ILE A 434 -3.37 5.24 5.24
N HIS A 435 -3.21 4.05 5.82
CA HIS A 435 -3.34 3.87 7.27
C HIS A 435 -2.21 4.56 8.05
N GLY A 436 -0.99 4.51 7.52
CA GLY A 436 0.18 5.16 8.11
C GLY A 436 0.10 6.69 8.06
N GLY A 437 -0.45 7.26 6.99
CA GLY A 437 -0.69 8.69 6.91
C GLY A 437 -1.66 9.19 7.99
N LYS A 438 -2.69 8.39 8.31
CA LYS A 438 -3.66 8.74 9.35
C LYS A 438 -2.96 8.78 10.70
N MET A 439 -2.12 7.79 10.96
CA MET A 439 -1.32 7.73 12.19
C MET A 439 -0.38 8.92 12.31
N THR A 440 0.41 9.22 11.28
CA THR A 440 1.33 10.37 11.27
C THR A 440 0.58 11.69 11.49
N ILE A 441 -0.50 11.96 10.75
CA ILE A 441 -1.27 13.21 10.87
C ILE A 441 -1.90 13.35 12.26
N VAL A 442 -2.49 12.28 12.82
CA VAL A 442 -3.09 12.31 14.16
C VAL A 442 -2.04 12.61 15.21
N ILE A 443 -0.87 11.97 15.15
CA ILE A 443 0.21 12.19 16.11
C ILE A 443 0.65 13.66 16.07
N SER A 444 0.96 14.19 14.88
CA SER A 444 1.40 15.58 14.72
C SER A 444 0.35 16.58 15.19
N PHE A 445 -0.94 16.32 14.93
CA PHE A 445 -2.05 17.18 15.31
C PHE A 445 -2.23 17.24 16.83
N VAL A 446 -2.27 16.08 17.49
CA VAL A 446 -2.45 16.02 18.94
C VAL A 446 -1.24 16.62 19.66
N SER A 447 -0.02 16.33 19.19
CA SER A 447 1.20 16.89 19.76
C SER A 447 1.23 18.42 19.68
N VAL A 448 0.89 19.00 18.52
CA VAL A 448 0.88 20.47 18.40
C VAL A 448 -0.23 21.11 19.22
N LEU A 449 -1.37 20.44 19.38
CA LEU A 449 -2.44 20.94 20.24
C LEU A 449 -1.98 21.04 21.70
N ILE A 450 -1.33 20.00 22.22
CA ILE A 450 -0.75 20.01 23.58
C ILE A 450 0.31 21.11 23.69
N GLN A 451 1.19 21.21 22.69
CA GLN A 451 2.26 22.21 22.61
C GLN A 451 1.72 23.65 22.69
N VAL A 452 0.67 23.94 21.92
CA VAL A 452 0.02 25.26 21.87
C VAL A 452 -0.67 25.57 23.18
N VAL A 453 -1.44 24.63 23.74
CA VAL A 453 -2.16 24.83 25.00
C VAL A 453 -1.19 25.16 26.14
N LEU A 454 -0.14 24.35 26.31
CA LEU A 454 0.88 24.58 27.35
C LEU A 454 1.64 25.88 27.09
N GLY A 455 2.07 26.10 25.84
CA GLY A 455 2.83 27.29 25.46
C GLY A 455 2.07 28.58 25.71
N VAL A 456 0.80 28.63 25.29
CA VAL A 456 -0.06 29.80 25.44
C VAL A 456 -0.34 30.07 26.92
N ILE A 457 -0.71 29.05 27.72
CA ILE A 457 -0.97 29.23 29.16
C ILE A 457 0.27 29.77 29.87
N ILE A 458 1.43 29.12 29.68
CA ILE A 458 2.67 29.50 30.39
C ILE A 458 3.14 30.87 29.93
N GLY A 459 3.15 31.14 28.62
CA GLY A 459 3.55 32.42 28.04
C GLY A 459 2.65 33.59 28.48
N MET A 460 1.33 33.37 28.52
CA MET A 460 0.37 34.37 29.01
C MET A 460 0.60 34.73 30.47
N VAL A 461 0.74 33.71 31.34
CA VAL A 461 0.96 33.92 32.78
C VAL A 461 2.30 34.62 33.02
N SER A 462 3.37 34.16 32.38
CA SER A 462 4.71 34.74 32.49
C SER A 462 4.75 36.19 31.97
N GLY A 463 4.21 36.46 30.79
CA GLY A 463 4.24 37.80 30.19
C GLY A 463 3.35 38.81 30.92
N TYR A 464 2.17 38.40 31.39
CA TYR A 464 1.24 39.33 32.04
C TYR A 464 1.62 39.63 33.50
N ALA A 465 1.96 38.60 34.29
CA ALA A 465 2.28 38.76 35.70
C ALA A 465 3.64 39.45 35.94
N GLY A 466 4.63 39.19 35.06
CA GLY A 466 5.98 39.74 35.20
C GLY A 466 6.70 39.31 36.49
N GLY A 467 7.84 39.96 36.77
CA GLY A 467 8.57 39.84 38.03
C GLY A 467 9.00 38.41 38.37
N ARG A 468 8.68 37.95 39.60
CA ARG A 468 9.11 36.63 40.10
C ARG A 468 8.45 35.46 39.37
N VAL A 469 7.16 35.58 39.02
CA VAL A 469 6.41 34.51 38.32
C VAL A 469 7.01 34.28 36.94
N ASP A 470 7.27 35.37 36.22
CA ASP A 470 7.95 35.34 34.94
C ASP A 470 9.32 34.66 35.02
N ASN A 471 10.18 35.11 35.95
CA ASN A 471 11.52 34.55 36.14
C ASN A 471 11.49 33.03 36.42
N VAL A 472 10.58 32.55 37.27
CA VAL A 472 10.48 31.11 37.57
C VAL A 472 10.03 30.31 36.35
N LEU A 473 8.97 30.74 35.66
CA LEU A 473 8.44 30.03 34.49
C LEU A 473 9.45 30.03 33.33
N MET A 474 10.14 31.14 33.10
CA MET A 474 11.20 31.22 32.09
C MET A 474 12.42 30.40 32.47
N ARG A 475 12.77 30.31 33.75
CA ARG A 475 13.86 29.43 34.18
C ARG A 475 13.53 27.95 33.94
N ILE A 476 12.30 27.53 34.22
CA ILE A 476 11.84 26.18 33.89
C ILE A 476 11.89 25.95 32.37
N THR A 477 11.45 26.94 31.59
CA THR A 477 11.49 26.89 30.12
C THR A 477 12.91 26.73 29.57
N GLU A 478 13.87 27.49 30.11
CA GLU A 478 15.30 27.40 29.79
C GLU A 478 15.90 26.04 30.17
N ILE A 479 15.52 25.49 31.34
CA ILE A 479 15.96 24.16 31.77
C ILE A 479 15.46 23.09 30.80
N VAL A 480 14.21 23.16 30.35
CA VAL A 480 13.70 22.19 29.37
C VAL A 480 14.43 22.31 28.02
N GLN A 481 14.71 23.54 27.57
CA GLN A 481 15.43 23.78 26.30
C GLN A 481 16.91 23.43 26.33
N SER A 482 17.54 23.36 27.51
CA SER A 482 18.95 22.98 27.60
C SER A 482 19.17 21.50 27.29
N PHE A 483 18.13 20.67 27.36
CA PHE A 483 18.19 19.28 26.91
C PHE A 483 18.12 19.18 25.38
N PRO A 484 19.02 18.40 24.74
CA PRO A 484 18.89 18.08 23.33
C PRO A 484 17.57 17.36 23.03
N PHE A 485 16.74 17.95 22.17
CA PHE A 485 15.37 17.50 21.92
C PHE A 485 15.28 16.03 21.45
N TYR A 486 16.02 15.67 20.40
CA TYR A 486 16.02 14.30 19.86
C TYR A 486 16.57 13.27 20.85
N PRO A 487 17.77 13.45 21.44
CA PRO A 487 18.26 12.54 22.47
C PRO A 487 17.28 12.34 23.63
N LEU A 488 16.65 13.41 24.12
CA LEU A 488 15.68 13.32 25.22
C LEU A 488 14.48 12.44 24.84
N ILE A 489 13.86 12.67 23.69
CA ILE A 489 12.70 11.89 23.25
C ILE A 489 13.08 10.44 22.95
N ILE A 490 14.23 10.20 22.32
CA ILE A 490 14.73 8.85 22.05
C ILE A 490 14.95 8.09 23.36
N THR A 491 15.62 8.70 24.34
CA THR A 491 15.83 8.08 25.66
C THR A 491 14.51 7.80 26.36
N LEU A 492 13.58 8.76 26.40
CA LEU A 492 12.27 8.56 27.05
C LEU A 492 11.43 7.48 26.35
N SER A 493 11.50 7.40 25.02
CA SER A 493 10.82 6.34 24.26
C SER A 493 11.47 4.98 24.44
N ALA A 494 12.80 4.91 24.59
CA ALA A 494 13.53 3.66 24.82
C ALA A 494 13.29 3.07 26.22
N LEU A 495 12.94 3.90 27.21
CA LEU A 495 12.57 3.46 28.56
C LEU A 495 11.18 2.80 28.64
N LEU A 496 10.41 2.81 27.55
CA LEU A 496 9.09 2.21 27.52
C LEU A 496 9.18 0.68 27.57
N PRO A 497 8.43 0.01 28.48
CA PRO A 497 8.40 -1.43 28.53
C PRO A 497 8.02 -2.04 27.18
N VAL A 498 8.71 -3.12 26.79
CA VAL A 498 8.51 -3.79 25.49
C VAL A 498 7.07 -4.32 25.33
N ASN A 499 6.43 -4.68 26.45
CA ASN A 499 5.05 -5.17 26.53
C ASN A 499 3.98 -4.07 26.59
N THR A 500 4.35 -2.80 26.42
CA THR A 500 3.41 -1.68 26.40
C THR A 500 2.44 -1.82 25.22
N SER A 501 1.15 -1.65 25.47
CA SER A 501 0.15 -1.69 24.39
C SER A 501 0.44 -0.61 23.33
N GLN A 502 0.12 -0.90 22.07
CA GLN A 502 0.36 0.03 20.97
C GLN A 502 -0.32 1.38 21.21
N ASN A 503 -1.56 1.38 21.73
CA ASN A 503 -2.29 2.60 22.03
C ASN A 503 -1.60 3.45 23.10
N THR A 504 -1.06 2.79 24.13
CA THR A 504 -0.28 3.47 25.19
C THR A 504 0.98 4.09 24.61
N ARG A 505 1.71 3.37 23.74
CA ARG A 505 2.92 3.89 23.09
C ARG A 505 2.62 5.10 22.21
N LEU A 506 1.56 5.03 21.40
CA LEU A 506 1.11 6.14 20.56
C LEU A 506 0.76 7.38 21.40
N MET A 507 0.00 7.19 22.49
CA MET A 507 -0.34 8.28 23.41
C MET A 507 0.89 8.91 24.05
N MET A 508 1.88 8.10 24.45
CA MET A 508 3.14 8.59 25.01
C MET A 508 3.92 9.43 24.00
N ILE A 509 4.06 8.98 22.74
CA ILE A 509 4.73 9.76 21.70
C ILE A 509 4.03 11.11 21.51
N MET A 510 2.70 11.12 21.42
CA MET A 510 1.92 12.35 21.28
C MET A 510 2.18 13.34 22.43
N VAL A 511 2.16 12.83 23.67
CA VAL A 511 2.41 13.60 24.89
C VAL A 511 3.85 14.09 24.96
N LEU A 512 4.85 13.25 24.67
CA LEU A 512 6.27 13.61 24.72
C LEU A 512 6.57 14.75 23.74
N LEU A 513 6.12 14.63 22.49
CA LEU A 513 6.30 15.68 21.49
C LEU A 513 5.63 16.99 21.92
N GLY A 514 4.40 16.93 22.47
CA GLY A 514 3.69 18.12 22.92
C GLY A 514 4.26 18.79 24.18
N VAL A 515 4.58 17.99 25.20
CA VAL A 515 5.08 18.46 26.52
C VAL A 515 6.54 18.89 26.47
N ILE A 516 7.32 18.44 25.51
CA ILE A 516 8.70 18.92 25.35
C ILE A 516 8.73 20.14 24.41
N GLY A 517 7.85 20.18 23.40
CA GLY A 517 7.84 21.24 22.38
C GLY A 517 7.29 22.60 22.81
N TRP A 518 6.58 22.73 23.94
CA TRP A 518 5.81 23.96 24.25
C TRP A 518 6.67 25.22 24.48
N THR A 519 7.93 25.02 24.84
CA THR A 519 8.83 26.08 25.31
C THR A 519 9.06 27.18 24.27
N GLY A 520 9.07 26.83 22.98
CA GLY A 520 9.17 27.80 21.88
C GLY A 520 7.97 28.74 21.84
N ILE A 521 6.75 28.18 21.86
CA ILE A 521 5.50 28.93 21.85
C ILE A 521 5.36 29.78 23.10
N ALA A 522 5.73 29.27 24.29
CA ALA A 522 5.67 30.07 25.52
C ALA A 522 6.53 31.33 25.48
N ARG A 523 7.77 31.24 24.98
CA ARG A 523 8.63 32.43 24.84
C ARG A 523 8.06 33.43 23.86
N LEU A 524 7.54 32.94 22.73
CA LEU A 524 6.92 33.80 21.72
C LEU A 524 5.68 34.51 22.29
N VAL A 525 4.77 33.76 22.91
CA VAL A 525 3.55 34.31 23.51
C VAL A 525 3.92 35.30 24.61
N ARG A 526 4.85 34.96 25.50
CA ARG A 526 5.35 35.88 26.52
C ARG A 526 5.81 37.22 25.93
N GLY A 527 6.62 37.19 24.87
CA GLY A 527 7.11 38.40 24.20
C GLY A 527 5.96 39.25 23.65
N GLN A 528 4.98 38.62 23.02
CA GLN A 528 3.79 39.31 22.49
C GLN A 528 2.92 39.91 23.60
N ILE A 529 2.74 39.19 24.71
CA ILE A 529 1.98 39.67 25.87
C ILE A 529 2.67 40.87 26.52
N LEU A 530 4.00 40.86 26.63
CA LEU A 530 4.76 42.00 27.14
C LEU A 530 4.58 43.24 26.26
N ALA A 531 4.59 43.07 24.94
CA ALA A 531 4.38 44.17 24.00
C ALA A 531 2.94 44.71 24.05
N GLU A 532 1.95 43.82 24.08
CA GLU A 532 0.54 44.22 24.08
C GLU A 532 0.06 44.82 25.40
N ARG A 533 0.67 44.43 26.53
CA ARG A 533 0.33 44.99 27.84
C ARG A 533 0.57 46.50 27.93
N GLU A 534 1.51 47.02 27.16
CA GLU A 534 1.88 48.45 27.14
C GLU A 534 1.07 49.27 26.12
N ARG A 535 0.07 48.69 25.46
CA ARG A 535 -0.79 49.40 24.50
C ARG A 535 -1.89 50.21 25.18
N ASP A 536 -2.27 51.33 24.57
CA ASP A 536 -3.25 52.29 25.11
C ASP A 536 -4.60 51.66 25.46
N TYR A 537 -5.10 50.70 24.66
CA TYR A 537 -6.38 50.04 24.95
C TYR A 537 -6.33 49.17 26.21
N VAL A 538 -5.16 48.59 26.54
CA VAL A 538 -4.97 47.81 27.77
C VAL A 538 -4.86 48.74 28.98
N ILE A 539 -4.14 49.85 28.84
CA ILE A 539 -4.02 50.87 29.88
C ILE A 539 -5.40 51.47 30.19
N ALA A 540 -6.19 51.78 29.16
CA ALA A 540 -7.56 52.27 29.29
C ALA A 540 -8.48 51.24 29.97
N ALA A 541 -8.44 49.97 29.56
CA ALA A 541 -9.22 48.90 30.19
C ALA A 541 -8.87 48.72 31.67
N ARG A 542 -7.59 48.85 32.04
CA ARG A 542 -7.13 48.81 33.43
C ARG A 542 -7.62 50.02 34.23
N ALA A 543 -7.60 51.22 33.65
CA ALA A 543 -8.13 52.43 34.27
C ALA A 543 -9.65 52.34 34.54
N LEU A 544 -10.38 51.60 33.70
CA LEU A 544 -11.81 51.31 33.87
C LEU A 544 -12.10 50.17 34.87
N GLY A 545 -11.08 49.61 35.53
CA GLY A 545 -11.25 48.57 36.55
C GLY A 545 -11.55 47.17 36.00
N VAL A 546 -11.32 46.91 34.71
CA VAL A 546 -11.47 45.57 34.13
C VAL A 546 -10.47 44.61 34.76
N THR A 547 -10.92 43.42 35.13
CA THR A 547 -10.06 42.43 35.81
C THR A 547 -8.92 41.96 34.92
N ASN A 548 -7.75 41.71 35.51
CA ASN A 548 -6.55 41.26 34.81
C ASN A 548 -6.77 40.03 33.92
N SER A 549 -7.50 39.02 34.41
CA SER A 549 -7.83 37.82 33.62
C SER A 549 -8.77 38.13 32.45
N SER A 550 -9.69 39.09 32.62
CA SER A 550 -10.55 39.56 31.53
C SER A 550 -9.76 40.32 30.48
N ILE A 551 -8.86 41.22 30.89
CA ILE A 551 -7.91 41.92 30.00
C ILE A 551 -7.11 40.90 29.18
N LEU A 552 -6.54 39.90 29.84
CA LEU A 552 -5.69 38.89 29.21
C LEU A 552 -6.46 38.02 28.21
N VAL A 553 -7.62 37.48 28.58
CA VAL A 553 -8.36 36.50 27.74
C VAL A 553 -9.25 37.17 26.70
N ARG A 554 -9.86 38.32 27.01
CA ARG A 554 -10.84 38.97 26.12
C ARG A 554 -10.26 40.09 25.27
N HIS A 555 -9.11 40.65 25.66
CA HIS A 555 -8.52 41.78 24.94
C HIS A 555 -7.15 41.41 24.33
N ILE A 556 -6.21 40.88 25.11
CA ILE A 556 -4.85 40.63 24.62
C ILE A 556 -4.76 39.32 23.80
N LEU A 557 -5.24 38.19 24.33
CA LEU A 557 -5.14 36.89 23.65
C LEU A 557 -5.74 36.89 22.23
N PRO A 558 -6.91 37.49 21.97
CA PRO A 558 -7.46 37.59 20.62
C PRO A 558 -6.55 38.35 19.64
N ASN A 559 -5.80 39.35 20.12
CA ASN A 559 -4.92 40.16 19.27
C ASN A 559 -3.66 39.41 18.83
N ILE A 560 -3.19 38.44 19.63
CA ILE A 560 -1.99 37.64 19.32
C ILE A 560 -2.32 36.26 18.74
N LEU A 561 -3.61 35.93 18.61
CA LEU A 561 -4.08 34.62 18.15
C LEU A 561 -3.55 34.29 16.76
N SER A 562 -3.48 35.29 15.88
CA SER A 562 -2.95 35.17 14.53
C SER A 562 -1.50 34.63 14.53
N ILE A 563 -0.65 35.14 15.42
CA ILE A 563 0.75 34.70 15.55
C ILE A 563 0.81 33.28 16.15
N ILE A 564 -0.07 32.97 17.11
CA ILE A 564 -0.19 31.63 17.69
C ILE A 564 -0.57 30.62 16.61
N ILE A 565 -1.54 30.94 15.74
CA ILE A 565 -1.99 30.06 14.65
C ILE A 565 -0.86 29.80 13.65
N VAL A 566 -0.12 30.83 13.23
CA VAL A 566 1.04 30.66 12.34
C VAL A 566 2.07 29.69 12.95
N ASN A 567 2.41 29.88 14.23
CA ASN A 567 3.37 29.01 14.92
C ASN A 567 2.83 27.60 15.17
N ALA A 568 1.52 27.45 15.40
CA ALA A 568 0.88 26.14 15.50
C ALA A 568 0.97 25.39 14.17
N THR A 569 0.74 26.06 13.04
CA THR A 569 0.87 25.45 11.71
C THR A 569 2.31 24.99 11.45
N LEU A 570 3.30 25.84 11.70
CA LEU A 570 4.72 25.45 11.56
C LEU A 570 5.13 24.35 12.55
N GLY A 571 4.59 24.39 13.78
CA GLY A 571 4.78 23.35 14.79
C GLY A 571 4.20 22.00 14.37
N PHE A 572 3.06 21.99 13.66
CA PHE A 572 2.51 20.77 13.09
C PHE A 572 3.47 20.15 12.08
N ALA A 573 4.02 20.94 11.15
CA ALA A 573 5.01 20.46 10.18
C ALA A 573 6.27 19.91 10.88
N GLY A 574 6.77 20.62 11.90
CA GLY A 574 7.91 20.18 12.70
C GLY A 574 7.66 18.87 13.45
N ASN A 575 6.48 18.72 14.06
CA ASN A 575 6.08 17.49 14.75
C ASN A 575 5.87 16.33 13.78
N LEU A 576 5.37 16.59 12.57
CA LEU A 576 5.26 15.59 11.49
C LEU A 576 6.62 15.05 11.08
N LEU A 577 7.58 15.94 10.81
CA LEU A 577 8.94 15.53 10.47
C LEU A 577 9.64 14.82 11.64
N THR A 578 9.40 15.27 12.87
CA THR A 578 9.96 14.63 14.07
C THR A 578 9.38 13.24 14.28
N GLU A 579 8.06 13.05 14.18
CA GLU A 579 7.44 11.73 14.26
C GLU A 579 8.00 10.81 13.18
N ALA A 580 8.06 11.28 11.93
CA ALA A 580 8.58 10.50 10.82
C ALA A 580 10.04 10.07 11.08
N GLY A 581 10.89 10.97 11.56
CA GLY A 581 12.28 10.70 11.91
C GLY A 581 12.43 9.71 13.07
N LEU A 582 11.65 9.86 14.15
CA LEU A 582 11.67 8.93 15.29
C LEU A 582 11.20 7.54 14.90
N SER A 583 10.10 7.46 14.13
CA SER A 583 9.55 6.21 13.63
C SER A 583 10.51 5.51 12.65
N PHE A 584 11.18 6.26 11.78
CA PHE A 584 12.25 5.75 10.92
C PHE A 584 13.40 5.11 11.72
N LEU A 585 13.81 5.74 12.83
CA LEU A 585 14.84 5.23 13.74
C LEU A 585 14.35 4.12 14.69
N GLY A 586 13.07 3.75 14.66
CA GLY A 586 12.47 2.72 15.52
C GLY A 586 12.04 3.19 16.92
N PHE A 587 12.14 4.48 17.21
CA PHE A 587 11.73 5.09 18.49
C PHE A 587 10.35 5.76 18.42
N GLY A 588 9.66 5.68 17.29
CA GLY A 588 8.31 6.20 17.13
C GLY A 588 7.27 5.09 17.08
N VAL A 589 6.37 5.15 16.09
CA VAL A 589 5.38 4.11 15.82
C VAL A 589 6.10 2.83 15.41
N GLN A 590 5.90 1.75 16.17
CA GLN A 590 6.49 0.46 15.86
C GLN A 590 5.52 -0.44 15.08
N GLU A 591 6.09 -1.32 14.27
CA GLU A 591 5.39 -2.44 13.64
C GLU A 591 4.60 -3.25 14.69
N PRO A 592 3.41 -3.78 14.34
CA PRO A 592 2.87 -4.00 12.99
C PRO A 592 2.07 -2.81 12.39
N MET A 593 1.87 -1.74 13.15
CA MET A 593 1.12 -0.56 12.67
C MET A 593 2.00 0.33 11.79
N PRO A 594 1.50 0.79 10.63
CA PRO A 594 2.24 1.71 9.78
C PRO A 594 2.20 3.14 10.32
N SER A 595 3.29 3.87 10.11
CA SER A 595 3.34 5.33 9.99
C SER A 595 4.19 5.66 8.78
N TRP A 596 4.08 6.86 8.21
CA TRP A 596 4.95 7.18 7.06
C TRP A 596 6.44 7.10 7.44
N GLY A 597 6.78 7.42 8.69
CA GLY A 597 8.14 7.26 9.21
C GLY A 597 8.64 5.82 9.21
N ASN A 598 7.90 4.89 9.83
CA ASN A 598 8.39 3.52 9.97
C ASN A 598 8.37 2.72 8.66
N MET A 599 7.51 3.10 7.71
CA MET A 599 7.53 2.51 6.36
C MET A 599 8.87 2.77 5.66
N MET A 600 9.54 3.88 5.98
CA MET A 600 10.86 4.21 5.45
C MET A 600 12.01 3.47 6.14
N THR A 601 11.81 2.80 7.29
CA THR A 601 12.91 2.11 8.02
C THR A 601 13.66 1.11 7.13
N SER A 602 12.96 0.49 6.18
CA SER A 602 13.56 -0.41 5.19
C SER A 602 14.68 0.23 4.35
N ALA A 603 14.70 1.55 4.19
CA ALA A 603 15.75 2.28 3.48
C ALA A 603 17.12 2.20 4.17
N GLN A 604 17.21 1.69 5.40
CA GLN A 604 18.49 1.42 6.05
C GLN A 604 19.26 0.25 5.41
N SER A 605 18.60 -0.59 4.61
CA SER A 605 19.24 -1.66 3.83
C SER A 605 19.70 -1.16 2.46
N SER A 606 20.95 -1.47 2.11
CA SER A 606 21.52 -1.16 0.79
C SER A 606 20.74 -1.81 -0.36
N ASP A 607 20.21 -3.02 -0.15
CA ASP A 607 19.43 -3.72 -1.18
C ASP A 607 18.13 -2.99 -1.48
N VAL A 608 17.49 -2.43 -0.46
CA VAL A 608 16.24 -1.68 -0.60
C VAL A 608 16.44 -0.37 -1.36
N ILE A 609 17.55 0.32 -1.12
CA ILE A 609 17.86 1.56 -1.85
C ILE A 609 18.09 1.26 -3.34
N ASN A 610 18.79 0.17 -3.66
CA ASN A 610 19.19 -0.15 -5.04
C ASN A 610 18.08 -0.82 -5.85
N ILE A 611 17.33 -1.73 -5.24
CA ILE A 611 16.41 -2.63 -5.97
C ILE A 611 14.94 -2.31 -5.65
N TYR A 612 14.61 -2.12 -4.37
CA TYR A 612 13.23 -1.97 -3.90
C TYR A 612 12.83 -0.51 -3.61
N TRP A 613 13.14 0.40 -4.54
CA TRP A 613 13.00 1.85 -4.35
C TRP A 613 11.61 2.30 -3.90
N TRP A 614 10.54 1.63 -4.35
CA TRP A 614 9.16 1.98 -4.02
C TRP A 614 8.86 1.87 -2.52
N ARG A 615 9.59 1.02 -1.78
CA ARG A 615 9.40 0.81 -0.34
C ARG A 615 9.68 2.07 0.49
N TRP A 616 10.61 2.93 0.05
CA TRP A 616 11.00 4.12 0.79
C TRP A 616 10.62 5.42 0.08
N VAL A 617 10.69 5.48 -1.25
CA VAL A 617 10.39 6.71 -2.01
C VAL A 617 8.94 7.12 -1.84
N ILE A 618 8.00 6.17 -1.89
CA ILE A 618 6.56 6.45 -1.79
C ILE A 618 6.18 7.04 -0.43
N PRO A 619 6.55 6.43 0.72
CA PRO A 619 6.29 7.06 2.02
C PRO A 619 7.08 8.36 2.23
N ALA A 620 8.32 8.47 1.71
CA ALA A 620 9.10 9.71 1.80
C ALA A 620 8.43 10.87 1.06
N LEU A 621 7.88 10.63 -0.14
CA LEU A 621 7.12 11.61 -0.89
C LEU A 621 5.84 12.03 -0.14
N ALA A 622 5.18 11.12 0.56
CA ALA A 622 4.00 11.46 1.36
C ALA A 622 4.35 12.40 2.53
N VAL A 623 5.43 12.11 3.26
CA VAL A 623 5.97 13.00 4.31
C VAL A 623 6.33 14.36 3.73
N PHE A 624 7.07 14.39 2.63
CA PHE A 624 7.50 15.62 1.96
C PHE A 624 6.30 16.47 1.55
N LEU A 625 5.34 15.89 0.82
CA LEU A 625 4.15 16.62 0.35
C LEU A 625 3.32 17.16 1.50
N ALA A 626 3.15 16.39 2.58
CA ALA A 626 2.41 16.86 3.75
C ALA A 626 3.14 18.01 4.47
N ALA A 627 4.43 17.86 4.75
CA ALA A 627 5.22 18.89 5.41
C ALA A 627 5.31 20.16 4.56
N PHE A 628 5.54 20.02 3.25
CA PHE A 628 5.58 21.11 2.30
C PHE A 628 4.25 21.87 2.26
N SER A 629 3.13 21.15 2.17
CA SER A 629 1.79 21.76 2.14
C SER A 629 1.51 22.59 3.40
N VAL A 630 1.91 22.09 4.58
CA VAL A 630 1.73 22.81 5.85
C VAL A 630 2.63 24.04 5.92
N ASN A 631 3.88 23.95 5.46
CA ASN A 631 4.79 25.11 5.44
C ASN A 631 4.25 26.22 4.54
N LEU A 632 3.75 25.89 3.34
CA LEU A 632 3.11 26.87 2.45
C LEU A 632 1.92 27.59 3.12
N ILE A 633 1.10 26.86 3.87
CA ILE A 633 -0.01 27.44 4.64
C ILE A 633 0.53 28.38 5.72
N GLY A 634 1.56 27.95 6.46
CA GLY A 634 2.18 28.74 7.53
C GLY A 634 2.77 30.06 7.04
N ASP A 635 3.51 30.02 5.93
CA ASP A 635 4.10 31.21 5.31
C ASP A 635 3.03 32.16 4.77
N ALA A 636 2.03 31.65 4.05
CA ALA A 636 0.94 32.48 3.56
C ALA A 636 0.10 33.09 4.69
N LEU A 637 -0.12 32.38 5.80
CA LEU A 637 -0.76 32.94 6.99
C LEU A 637 0.08 34.08 7.56
N ARG A 638 1.39 33.88 7.68
CA ARG A 638 2.32 34.91 8.18
C ARG A 638 2.28 36.16 7.31
N ASP A 639 2.37 36.02 6.00
CA ASP A 639 2.33 37.14 5.05
C ASP A 639 0.99 37.88 5.10
N ALA A 640 -0.11 37.15 5.25
CA ALA A 640 -1.44 37.73 5.32
C ALA A 640 -1.69 38.55 6.60
N ILE A 641 -0.96 38.24 7.68
CA ILE A 641 -1.05 38.91 8.99
C ILE A 641 -0.09 40.09 9.08
N ASP A 642 1.02 40.10 8.34
CA ASP A 642 1.99 41.21 8.35
C ASP A 642 1.43 42.43 7.59
N PRO A 643 1.14 43.56 8.27
CA PRO A 643 0.60 44.76 7.61
C PRO A 643 1.56 45.39 6.59
N ARG A 644 2.86 45.03 6.59
CA ARG A 644 3.87 45.52 5.63
C ARG A 644 4.08 44.60 4.43
N SER A 645 3.41 43.44 4.35
CA SER A 645 3.56 42.54 3.21
C SER A 645 2.97 43.14 1.93
N ASN A 646 1.95 44.00 2.03
CA ASN A 646 1.33 44.69 0.90
C ASN A 646 2.18 45.86 0.34
N GLU A 647 3.29 46.23 0.99
CA GLU A 647 4.20 47.30 0.53
C GLU A 647 5.42 46.77 -0.24
N ARG A 648 5.57 45.45 -0.39
CA ARG A 648 6.68 44.77 -1.08
C ARG A 648 6.18 44.01 -2.29
#